data_AF-A0A951LHV3-F1
#
_entry.id   AF-A0A951LHV3-F1
#
_cell.length_a   1.000
_cell.length_b   1.000
_cell.length_c   1.000
_cell.angle_alpha   90.00
_cell.angle_beta   90.00
_cell.angle_gamma   90.00
#
_symmetry.space_group_name_H-M   'P 1'
#
loop_
_entity.id
_entity.type
_entity.pdbx_description
1 polymer ?
#
loop_
_entity_poly.entity_id
_entity_poly.type
_entity_poly.pdbx_seq_one_letter_code
_entity_poly.pdbx_strand_id
1 'polypeptide(L)'
;MNRLLVILVVLVAALGLGAYIYQRQQQPPDISSPLYHNTVTAFYVGLAALDSGDNPRAEASMKQATQLVPAEPAVWADLGLIQIRKGDFDAAAQSLTKAQELAPANADIEKLWGLLQDQQGKPDEAITHWKRAITLNPRDLKARYALAQELERQGGQNIEQQEQQLFDEILKAQPNNIVALLEKARLAGRSGDADTLRTTVQQIAKYGSGWPPSAQEQLQELQKALSNPRMAATNVQFLKNVLSPVPTYQQSLEALAVPAGQAGEPLLRFLSMPSPSPLPAEPDLGVTFTTEQLAPQRTKASAIGTPYAIWLTSQGKGSICNVSTGPKGESQLTAMASIFEKGPGLFVANAHAVQQVGVPAVTLLFPGGPSAIAPSPHGVLGLDWNYDFMTDLFLAGAGGIKFYQQTQPGKFSDVTARTKLPPNILTGNYYGAWAADIEADGDVDIVLAPTTGAPLVLRNNGDGTFAVLRPFSGMPSLRAFVWGDFDHDGDPDAAMVDEAGTLHYFTNNRSGQFRPRELPTNLGKVLAVTAADVNNDGILDLVVVQANGTVLRVSDKDDGQGWDTAPIATWSGAAASKGAAHIFVEDLDNNGSPDLVVSGGGQSQVWLSDAAGKFAPLGTPLQAEVLAVTDLNADGRLDFVGLNASHQPVRLLNKGAKSYGWQSLWPEGCEHADKEGDKRINSYGIGGELEVRAGLLVQKMPINGPVVHFGLGNQKSVDVVRIVWPNGAPQAEFDVATNQALLAKQRLTGSCPFLFAWNGKRMSFVKDCNWRSPLGLKINAQDTAGVVQTEDWVKVRRDQLVPKDGYYDLRVTADLWEAHFFDYLSLMAVDHPVGTDIWVDERFSVPMPPLQVIATAPSHPVTRAWDDNGQDVTDIIKAEDGHYLDTFGRGEYQGVTRDHYVEVELGQEVPRNGHLWLVAKGWLHPTDSSINVALGQGHGPIPHGLSLEVADGKGGWKVARPLLGFPAGKLKTILVNLDGVFMPGAARKFRLRTNLEIYWDQLSWATGLPKTTLAQQRLMPQVANLRYRGFTELHAKNRSAPELPESYDEIVQTSQRWRDLIGYYTRFGDVRELLNKVDDRYVIMNAGDEMVLHFPVPPPPPAGWVRDFVFITDGWTKDGNMNTGFSKTLLPLPAHDITGYSRPPGRLEDDPVYRRHPQDWQQYQTRYVAPREFQHVLRHALTG
;
A
#
# COMPACT_ATOMS: atom_id res chain seq x y z
N MET A 1 -65.05 -14.23 -42.67
CA MET A 1 -63.95 -13.38 -43.17
C MET A 1 -63.42 -12.39 -42.13
N ASN A 2 -64.26 -11.65 -41.38
CA ASN A 2 -63.80 -10.60 -40.46
C ASN A 2 -62.96 -11.05 -39.23
N ARG A 3 -63.13 -12.28 -38.69
CA ARG A 3 -62.33 -12.73 -37.53
C ARG A 3 -60.88 -13.08 -37.87
N LEU A 4 -60.62 -13.63 -39.05
CA LEU A 4 -59.27 -13.95 -39.53
C LEU A 4 -58.46 -12.69 -39.84
N LEU A 5 -59.11 -11.65 -40.37
CA LEU A 5 -58.48 -10.36 -40.65
C LEU A 5 -58.04 -9.65 -39.37
N VAL A 6 -58.86 -9.67 -38.32
CA VAL A 6 -58.53 -9.06 -37.02
C VAL A 6 -57.37 -9.79 -36.34
N ILE A 7 -57.34 -11.12 -36.37
CA ILE A 7 -56.21 -11.91 -35.82
C ILE A 7 -54.91 -11.61 -36.57
N LEU A 8 -54.96 -11.50 -37.89
CA LEU A 8 -53.80 -11.16 -38.71
C LEU A 8 -53.28 -9.75 -38.40
N VAL A 9 -54.17 -8.76 -38.25
CA VAL A 9 -53.79 -7.38 -37.90
C VAL A 9 -53.18 -7.31 -36.50
N VAL A 10 -53.70 -8.05 -35.52
CA VAL A 10 -53.11 -8.12 -34.16
C VAL A 10 -51.75 -8.80 -34.18
N LEU A 11 -51.57 -9.88 -34.96
CA LEU A 11 -50.27 -10.55 -35.13
C LEU A 11 -49.25 -9.65 -35.82
N VAL A 12 -49.63 -8.95 -36.88
CA VAL A 12 -48.74 -8.01 -37.59
C VAL A 12 -48.41 -6.80 -36.71
N ALA A 13 -49.35 -6.29 -35.93
CA ALA A 13 -49.09 -5.22 -34.97
C ALA A 13 -48.19 -5.69 -33.80
N ALA A 14 -48.38 -6.92 -33.30
CA ALA A 14 -47.52 -7.50 -32.27
C ALA A 14 -46.11 -7.80 -32.80
N LEU A 15 -45.98 -8.29 -34.04
CA LEU A 15 -44.69 -8.49 -34.71
C LEU A 15 -44.01 -7.15 -35.05
N GLY A 16 -44.78 -6.15 -35.49
CA GLY A 16 -44.29 -4.80 -35.75
C GLY A 16 -43.84 -4.09 -34.48
N LEU A 17 -44.58 -4.24 -33.38
CA LEU A 17 -44.20 -3.73 -32.05
C LEU A 17 -42.99 -4.50 -31.50
N GLY A 18 -42.93 -5.82 -31.68
CA GLY A 18 -41.78 -6.64 -31.30
C GLY A 18 -40.51 -6.28 -32.08
N ALA A 19 -40.63 -6.07 -33.40
CA ALA A 19 -39.54 -5.60 -34.26
C ALA A 19 -39.11 -4.17 -33.90
N TYR A 20 -40.06 -3.27 -33.63
CA TYR A 20 -39.77 -1.90 -33.19
C TYR A 20 -39.07 -1.88 -31.82
N ILE A 21 -39.52 -2.68 -30.85
CA ILE A 21 -38.86 -2.81 -29.53
C ILE A 21 -37.46 -3.40 -29.68
N TYR A 22 -37.29 -4.45 -30.48
CA TYR A 22 -36.00 -5.07 -30.76
C TYR A 22 -35.02 -4.09 -31.44
N GLN A 23 -35.51 -3.32 -32.41
CA GLN A 23 -34.71 -2.33 -33.12
C GLN A 23 -34.37 -1.11 -32.23
N ARG A 24 -35.24 -0.76 -31.28
CA ARG A 24 -34.99 0.31 -30.30
C ARG A 24 -34.03 -0.13 -29.19
N GLN A 25 -34.03 -1.41 -28.81
CA GLN A 25 -33.06 -1.99 -27.86
C GLN A 25 -31.63 -2.09 -28.46
N GLN A 26 -31.51 -2.06 -29.78
CA GLN A 26 -30.24 -2.06 -30.50
C GLN A 26 -29.63 -0.65 -30.68
N GLN A 27 -30.38 0.42 -30.39
CA GLN A 27 -29.85 1.79 -30.48
C GLN A 27 -29.16 2.20 -29.17
N PRO A 28 -28.01 2.88 -29.24
CA PRO A 28 -27.35 3.40 -28.04
C PRO A 28 -28.29 4.31 -27.25
N PRO A 29 -28.27 4.25 -25.90
CA PRO A 29 -29.08 5.15 -25.09
C PRO A 29 -28.63 6.61 -25.28
N ASP A 30 -29.58 7.54 -25.17
CA ASP A 30 -29.29 8.97 -25.22
C ASP A 30 -28.38 9.38 -24.04
N ILE A 31 -27.39 10.23 -24.28
CA ILE A 31 -26.37 10.65 -23.30
C ILE A 31 -27.00 11.34 -22.07
N SER A 32 -28.18 11.95 -22.22
CA SER A 32 -28.92 12.58 -21.11
C SER A 32 -29.80 11.61 -20.32
N SER A 33 -29.93 10.35 -20.77
CA SER A 33 -30.83 9.38 -20.16
C SER A 33 -30.25 8.77 -18.87
N PRO A 34 -31.08 8.45 -17.87
CA PRO A 34 -30.63 7.69 -16.69
C PRO A 34 -30.00 6.34 -17.04
N LEU A 35 -30.46 5.70 -18.13
CA LEU A 35 -29.90 4.43 -18.59
C LEU A 35 -28.44 4.58 -19.03
N TYR A 36 -28.12 5.61 -19.81
CA TYR A 36 -26.74 5.92 -20.21
C TYR A 36 -25.88 6.18 -18.97
N HIS A 37 -26.31 7.08 -18.08
CA HIS A 37 -25.56 7.42 -16.87
C HIS A 37 -25.30 6.21 -15.96
N ASN A 38 -26.32 5.39 -15.70
CA ASN A 38 -26.16 4.18 -14.88
C ASN A 38 -25.21 3.16 -15.52
N THR A 39 -25.19 3.06 -16.85
CA THR A 39 -24.30 2.14 -17.58
C THR A 39 -22.86 2.65 -17.57
N VAL A 40 -22.66 3.95 -17.78
CA VAL A 40 -21.36 4.63 -17.63
C VAL A 40 -20.80 4.39 -16.23
N THR A 41 -21.58 4.64 -15.18
CA THR A 41 -21.16 4.39 -13.79
C THR A 41 -20.79 2.92 -13.59
N ALA A 42 -21.67 1.97 -13.95
CA ALA A 42 -21.37 0.55 -13.78
C ALA A 42 -20.11 0.10 -14.54
N PHE A 43 -19.88 0.63 -15.74
CA PHE A 43 -18.68 0.32 -16.52
C PHE A 43 -17.41 0.90 -15.90
N TYR A 44 -17.39 2.19 -15.57
CA TYR A 44 -16.18 2.84 -15.03
C TYR A 44 -15.88 2.49 -13.58
N VAL A 45 -16.89 2.20 -12.75
CA VAL A 45 -16.67 1.52 -11.45
C VAL A 45 -16.10 0.13 -11.67
N GLY A 46 -16.58 -0.61 -12.67
CA GLY A 46 -16.03 -1.92 -13.02
C GLY A 46 -14.56 -1.86 -13.43
N LEU A 47 -14.18 -0.89 -14.28
CA LEU A 47 -12.79 -0.64 -14.68
C LEU A 47 -11.93 -0.16 -13.50
N ALA A 48 -12.43 0.79 -12.71
CA ALA A 48 -11.76 1.27 -11.51
C ALA A 48 -11.49 0.13 -10.51
N ALA A 49 -12.49 -0.71 -10.26
CA ALA A 49 -12.37 -1.90 -9.44
C ALA A 49 -11.37 -2.89 -10.03
N LEU A 50 -11.38 -3.11 -11.35
CA LEU A 50 -10.41 -3.99 -12.03
C LEU A 50 -8.97 -3.48 -11.89
N ASP A 51 -8.78 -2.17 -12.02
CA ASP A 51 -7.50 -1.48 -11.88
C ASP A 51 -6.99 -1.62 -10.44
N SER A 52 -7.79 -1.21 -9.46
CA SER A 52 -7.47 -1.37 -8.03
C SER A 52 -7.46 -2.83 -7.55
N GLY A 53 -7.90 -3.74 -8.43
CA GLY A 53 -7.88 -5.17 -8.19
C GLY A 53 -9.05 -5.74 -7.40
N ASP A 54 -10.11 -4.99 -7.07
CA ASP A 54 -11.33 -5.52 -6.46
C ASP A 54 -12.14 -6.32 -7.51
N ASN A 55 -11.72 -7.55 -7.77
CA ASN A 55 -12.32 -8.42 -8.79
C ASN A 55 -13.80 -8.74 -8.52
N PRO A 56 -14.25 -9.03 -7.27
CA PRO A 56 -15.67 -9.24 -6.98
C PRO A 56 -16.53 -8.03 -7.36
N ARG A 57 -16.09 -6.81 -7.01
CA ARG A 57 -16.81 -5.59 -7.40
C ARG A 57 -16.74 -5.37 -8.90
N ALA A 58 -15.56 -5.53 -9.51
CA ALA A 58 -15.40 -5.40 -10.95
C ALA A 58 -16.39 -6.32 -11.69
N GLU A 59 -16.49 -7.58 -11.26
CA GLU A 59 -17.43 -8.55 -11.84
C GLU A 59 -18.89 -8.15 -11.64
N ALA A 60 -19.26 -7.70 -10.43
CA ALA A 60 -20.62 -7.28 -10.12
C ALA A 60 -21.05 -6.06 -10.94
N SER A 61 -20.20 -5.04 -11.01
CA SER A 61 -20.43 -3.82 -11.78
C SER A 61 -20.48 -4.11 -13.28
N MET A 62 -19.58 -4.97 -13.78
CA MET A 62 -19.58 -5.35 -15.19
C MET A 62 -20.82 -6.20 -15.56
N LYS A 63 -21.26 -7.12 -14.69
CA LYS A 63 -22.53 -7.83 -14.85
C LYS A 63 -23.71 -6.87 -14.87
N GLN A 64 -23.74 -5.86 -13.99
CA GLN A 64 -24.77 -4.82 -14.03
C GLN A 64 -24.75 -4.07 -15.37
N ALA A 65 -23.58 -3.68 -15.88
CA ALA A 65 -23.46 -3.02 -17.17
C ALA A 65 -23.99 -3.88 -18.33
N THR A 66 -23.70 -5.20 -18.32
CA THR A 66 -24.24 -6.15 -19.31
C THR A 66 -25.77 -6.29 -19.26
N GLN A 67 -26.40 -6.06 -18.10
CA GLN A 67 -27.85 -6.09 -17.95
C GLN A 67 -28.51 -4.78 -18.39
N LEU A 68 -27.85 -3.65 -18.15
CA LEU A 68 -28.34 -2.32 -18.54
C LEU A 68 -28.31 -2.13 -20.06
N VAL A 69 -27.17 -2.45 -20.70
CA VAL A 69 -27.02 -2.37 -22.16
C VAL A 69 -26.37 -3.65 -22.70
N PRO A 70 -27.16 -4.73 -22.92
CA PRO A 70 -26.62 -6.01 -23.39
C PRO A 70 -25.97 -5.97 -24.78
N ALA A 71 -26.23 -4.92 -25.56
CA ALA A 71 -25.72 -4.72 -26.91
C ALA A 71 -24.32 -4.08 -26.96
N GLU A 72 -23.79 -3.59 -25.83
CA GLU A 72 -22.45 -3.01 -25.76
C GLU A 72 -21.39 -4.13 -25.69
N PRO A 73 -20.48 -4.29 -26.67
CA PRO A 73 -19.51 -5.38 -26.64
C PRO A 73 -18.44 -5.24 -25.55
N ALA A 74 -18.03 -4.02 -25.19
CA ALA A 74 -16.94 -3.79 -24.23
C ALA A 74 -17.24 -4.40 -22.84
N VAL A 75 -18.48 -4.24 -22.35
CA VAL A 75 -18.88 -4.77 -21.03
C VAL A 75 -18.79 -6.30 -20.97
N TRP A 76 -19.03 -7.00 -22.09
CA TRP A 76 -18.87 -8.45 -22.15
C TRP A 76 -17.41 -8.88 -22.25
N ALA A 77 -16.60 -8.12 -22.99
CA ALA A 77 -15.18 -8.37 -23.13
C ALA A 77 -14.47 -8.29 -21.77
N ASP A 78 -14.74 -7.21 -21.02
CA ASP A 78 -14.12 -6.99 -19.71
C ASP A 78 -14.64 -7.94 -18.64
N LEU A 79 -15.91 -8.34 -18.69
CA LEU A 79 -16.42 -9.43 -17.85
C LEU A 79 -15.67 -10.74 -18.12
N GLY A 80 -15.38 -11.03 -19.40
CA GLY A 80 -14.54 -12.16 -19.80
C GLY A 80 -13.12 -12.06 -19.23
N LEU A 81 -12.49 -10.89 -19.30
CA LEU A 81 -11.16 -10.66 -18.70
C LEU A 81 -11.17 -10.87 -17.17
N ILE A 82 -12.18 -10.37 -16.46
CA ILE A 82 -12.34 -10.58 -15.01
C ILE A 82 -12.46 -12.08 -14.70
N GLN A 83 -13.21 -12.83 -15.51
CA GLN A 83 -13.39 -14.27 -15.34
C GLN A 83 -12.11 -15.06 -15.67
N ILE A 84 -11.33 -14.65 -16.68
CA ILE A 84 -9.97 -15.17 -16.94
C ILE A 84 -9.10 -14.98 -15.70
N ARG A 85 -9.06 -13.77 -15.14
CA ARG A 85 -8.25 -13.45 -13.93
C ARG A 85 -8.61 -14.34 -12.75
N LYS A 86 -9.89 -14.71 -12.59
CA LYS A 86 -10.37 -15.62 -11.53
C LYS A 86 -10.15 -17.10 -11.83
N GLY A 87 -9.70 -17.45 -13.04
CA GLY A 87 -9.60 -18.85 -13.48
C GLY A 87 -10.95 -19.50 -13.82
N ASP A 88 -12.05 -18.73 -13.90
CA ASP A 88 -13.37 -19.22 -14.34
C ASP A 88 -13.45 -19.20 -15.88
N PHE A 89 -12.70 -20.12 -16.48
CA PHE A 89 -12.50 -20.13 -17.92
C PHE A 89 -13.76 -20.45 -18.72
N ASP A 90 -14.70 -21.20 -18.16
CA ASP A 90 -15.97 -21.53 -18.82
C ASP A 90 -16.91 -20.32 -18.87
N ALA A 91 -16.98 -19.55 -17.79
CA ALA A 91 -17.73 -18.29 -17.79
C ALA A 91 -17.07 -17.27 -18.71
N ALA A 92 -15.73 -17.16 -18.68
CA ALA A 92 -14.97 -16.29 -19.56
C ALA A 92 -15.26 -16.56 -21.04
N ALA A 93 -15.26 -17.82 -21.45
CA ALA A 93 -15.58 -18.23 -22.82
C ALA A 93 -16.98 -17.77 -23.25
N GLN A 94 -17.98 -17.85 -22.36
CA GLN A 94 -19.35 -17.40 -22.65
C GLN A 94 -19.41 -15.88 -22.85
N SER A 95 -18.79 -15.11 -21.94
CA SER A 95 -18.74 -13.65 -22.02
C SER A 95 -17.99 -13.19 -23.28
N LEU A 96 -16.84 -13.78 -23.59
CA LEU A 96 -16.06 -13.45 -24.79
C LEU A 96 -16.74 -13.88 -26.09
N THR A 97 -17.52 -14.98 -26.08
CA THR A 97 -18.37 -15.35 -27.21
C THR A 97 -19.38 -14.25 -27.47
N LYS A 98 -20.01 -13.74 -26.41
CA LYS A 98 -21.00 -12.67 -26.56
C LYS A 98 -20.39 -11.37 -27.08
N ALA A 99 -19.23 -10.99 -26.57
CA ALA A 99 -18.49 -9.84 -27.05
C ALA A 99 -18.13 -9.98 -28.55
N GLN A 100 -17.65 -11.15 -28.96
CA GLN A 100 -17.27 -11.44 -30.35
C GLN A 100 -18.50 -11.47 -31.29
N GLU A 101 -19.66 -11.94 -30.85
CA GLU A 101 -20.91 -11.86 -31.63
C GLU A 101 -21.31 -10.41 -31.94
N LEU A 102 -21.15 -9.52 -30.95
CA LEU A 102 -21.52 -8.11 -31.06
C LEU A 102 -20.47 -7.30 -31.84
N ALA A 103 -19.19 -7.68 -31.77
CA ALA A 103 -18.07 -7.02 -32.45
C ALA A 103 -17.08 -8.03 -33.09
N PRO A 104 -17.47 -8.73 -34.18
CA PRO A 104 -16.70 -9.85 -34.74
C PRO A 104 -15.37 -9.47 -35.44
N ALA A 105 -15.13 -8.18 -35.62
CA ALA A 105 -13.94 -7.62 -36.26
C ALA A 105 -13.11 -6.74 -35.30
N ASN A 106 -13.23 -6.95 -33.99
CA ASN A 106 -12.45 -6.23 -32.99
C ASN A 106 -11.20 -7.04 -32.58
N ALA A 107 -10.02 -6.42 -32.66
CA ALA A 107 -8.75 -7.08 -32.37
C ALA A 107 -8.52 -7.32 -30.87
N ASP A 108 -9.02 -6.44 -29.99
CA ASP A 108 -8.85 -6.55 -28.54
C ASP A 108 -9.63 -7.74 -27.96
N ILE A 109 -10.84 -8.00 -28.49
CA ILE A 109 -11.63 -9.19 -28.13
C ILE A 109 -10.90 -10.48 -28.56
N GLU A 110 -10.28 -10.51 -29.74
CA GLU A 110 -9.47 -11.65 -30.17
C GLU A 110 -8.22 -11.84 -29.29
N LYS A 111 -7.64 -10.75 -28.77
CA LYS A 111 -6.54 -10.85 -27.81
C LYS A 111 -6.99 -11.51 -26.50
N LEU A 112 -8.14 -11.12 -25.96
CA LEU A 112 -8.68 -11.75 -24.74
C LEU A 112 -8.98 -13.25 -24.95
N TRP A 113 -9.41 -13.65 -26.15
CA TRP A 113 -9.51 -15.06 -26.51
C TRP A 113 -8.16 -15.77 -26.54
N GLY A 114 -7.14 -15.16 -27.17
CA GLY A 114 -5.78 -15.72 -27.17
C GLY A 114 -5.26 -15.95 -25.76
N LEU A 115 -5.51 -14.99 -24.87
CA LEU A 115 -5.15 -15.07 -23.45
C LEU A 115 -5.87 -16.19 -22.72
N LEU A 116 -7.20 -16.29 -22.87
CA LEU A 116 -8.00 -17.35 -22.27
C LEU A 116 -7.46 -18.72 -22.64
N GLN A 117 -7.16 -18.93 -23.92
CA GLN A 117 -6.67 -20.21 -24.43
C GLN A 117 -5.26 -20.54 -23.92
N ASP A 118 -4.39 -19.54 -23.82
CA ASP A 118 -3.06 -19.73 -23.22
C ASP A 118 -3.18 -20.15 -21.75
N GLN A 119 -4.01 -19.47 -20.96
CA GLN A 119 -4.23 -19.82 -19.55
C GLN A 119 -4.88 -21.19 -19.34
N GLN A 120 -5.70 -21.65 -20.29
CA GLN A 120 -6.23 -23.01 -20.30
C GLN A 120 -5.19 -24.08 -20.70
N GLY A 121 -3.97 -23.69 -21.05
CA GLY A 121 -2.95 -24.61 -21.55
C GLY A 121 -3.28 -25.16 -22.94
N LYS A 122 -3.96 -24.37 -23.78
CA LYS A 122 -4.35 -24.71 -25.16
C LYS A 122 -3.57 -23.84 -26.16
N PRO A 123 -2.27 -24.11 -26.33
CA PRO A 123 -1.37 -23.20 -27.02
C PRO A 123 -1.68 -23.07 -28.53
N ASP A 124 -2.22 -24.11 -29.17
CA ASP A 124 -2.62 -24.06 -30.59
C ASP A 124 -3.83 -23.14 -30.85
N GLU A 125 -4.80 -23.16 -29.91
CA GLU A 125 -5.96 -22.26 -29.96
C GLU A 125 -5.52 -20.81 -29.69
N ALA A 126 -4.62 -20.60 -28.73
CA ALA A 126 -4.04 -19.28 -28.43
C ALA A 126 -3.36 -18.68 -29.66
N ILE A 127 -2.48 -19.43 -30.33
CA ILE A 127 -1.80 -19.01 -31.58
C ILE A 127 -2.81 -18.59 -32.66
N THR A 128 -3.93 -19.29 -32.77
CA THR A 128 -4.98 -18.98 -33.76
C THR A 128 -5.59 -17.60 -33.50
N HIS A 129 -5.95 -17.32 -32.26
CA HIS A 129 -6.52 -16.02 -31.87
C HIS A 129 -5.50 -14.88 -31.96
N TRP A 130 -4.23 -15.10 -31.57
CA TRP A 130 -3.18 -14.10 -31.75
C TRP A 130 -2.98 -13.71 -33.21
N LYS A 131 -2.95 -14.69 -34.13
CA LYS A 131 -2.88 -14.43 -35.57
C LYS A 131 -4.08 -13.66 -36.09
N ARG A 132 -5.28 -13.94 -35.58
CA ARG A 132 -6.50 -13.21 -35.95
C ARG A 132 -6.48 -11.77 -35.45
N ALA A 133 -6.06 -11.53 -34.20
CA ALA A 133 -5.87 -10.19 -33.66
C ALA A 133 -4.90 -9.36 -34.52
N ILE A 134 -3.75 -9.93 -34.90
CA ILE A 134 -2.77 -9.29 -35.80
C ILE A 134 -3.36 -9.01 -37.20
N THR A 135 -4.23 -9.89 -37.69
CA THR A 135 -4.90 -9.70 -38.99
C THR A 135 -5.89 -8.53 -38.94
N LEU A 136 -6.65 -8.41 -37.86
CA LEU A 136 -7.62 -7.33 -37.65
C LEU A 136 -6.94 -5.98 -37.37
N ASN A 137 -5.85 -6.01 -36.60
CA ASN A 137 -5.00 -4.85 -36.34
C ASN A 137 -3.52 -5.16 -36.61
N PRO A 138 -3.02 -4.92 -37.83
CA PRO A 138 -1.62 -5.12 -38.15
C PRO A 138 -0.67 -4.18 -37.43
N ARG A 139 -1.11 -3.24 -36.59
CA ARG A 139 -0.22 -2.41 -35.75
C ARG A 139 -0.14 -2.89 -34.30
N ASP A 140 -0.86 -3.95 -33.94
CA ASP A 140 -0.82 -4.48 -32.59
C ASP A 140 0.53 -5.18 -32.31
N LEU A 141 1.37 -4.53 -31.51
CA LEU A 141 2.70 -5.05 -31.15
C LEU A 141 2.61 -6.10 -30.04
N LYS A 142 1.64 -5.95 -29.12
CA LYS A 142 1.45 -6.87 -28.00
C LYS A 142 1.01 -8.25 -28.47
N ALA A 143 0.05 -8.30 -29.40
CA ALA A 143 -0.37 -9.56 -30.01
C ALA A 143 0.78 -10.28 -30.74
N ARG A 144 1.69 -9.54 -31.39
CA ARG A 144 2.87 -10.11 -32.05
C ARG A 144 3.87 -10.68 -31.06
N TYR A 145 4.15 -9.93 -29.99
CA TYR A 145 5.08 -10.35 -28.97
C TYR A 145 4.54 -11.58 -28.21
N ALA A 146 3.27 -11.58 -27.82
CA ALA A 146 2.61 -12.74 -27.22
C ALA A 146 2.65 -13.97 -28.13
N LEU A 147 2.43 -13.81 -29.44
CA LEU A 147 2.58 -14.89 -30.42
C LEU A 147 4.02 -15.43 -30.46
N ALA A 148 5.04 -14.55 -30.44
CA ALA A 148 6.43 -14.98 -30.43
C ALA A 148 6.77 -15.79 -29.17
N GLN A 149 6.33 -15.33 -27.99
CA GLN A 149 6.50 -16.03 -26.72
C GLN A 149 5.83 -17.41 -26.73
N GLU A 150 4.61 -17.50 -27.26
CA GLU A 150 3.88 -18.76 -27.33
C GLU A 150 4.54 -19.77 -28.29
N LEU A 151 5.05 -19.29 -29.42
CA LEU A 151 5.82 -20.12 -30.35
C LEU A 151 7.11 -20.63 -29.70
N GLU A 152 7.84 -19.79 -28.95
CA GLU A 152 9.04 -20.21 -28.22
C GLU A 152 8.74 -21.33 -27.22
N ARG A 153 7.64 -21.21 -26.47
CA ARG A 153 7.21 -22.21 -25.48
C ARG A 153 6.90 -23.57 -26.11
N GLN A 154 6.23 -23.58 -27.26
CA GLN A 154 5.90 -24.81 -27.98
C GLN A 154 7.15 -25.54 -28.49
N GLY A 155 8.12 -24.81 -29.05
CA GLY A 155 9.27 -25.40 -29.72
C GLY A 155 8.89 -26.24 -30.95
N GLY A 156 9.87 -26.61 -31.79
CA GLY A 156 9.60 -27.32 -33.04
C GLY A 156 10.32 -26.77 -34.28
N GLN A 157 10.00 -27.30 -35.46
CA GLN A 157 10.66 -26.93 -36.71
C GLN A 157 10.16 -25.57 -37.22
N ASN A 158 11.09 -24.71 -37.67
CA ASN A 158 10.83 -23.36 -38.22
C ASN A 158 10.26 -22.33 -37.25
N ILE A 159 10.25 -22.59 -35.93
CA ILE A 159 9.78 -21.61 -34.95
C ILE A 159 10.73 -20.42 -34.83
N GLU A 160 12.04 -20.67 -34.78
CA GLU A 160 13.05 -19.58 -34.72
C GLU A 160 12.91 -18.61 -35.91
N GLN A 161 12.56 -19.11 -37.11
CA GLN A 161 12.32 -18.27 -38.29
C GLN A 161 11.02 -17.45 -38.19
N GLN A 162 9.96 -18.04 -37.63
CA GLN A 162 8.69 -17.32 -37.40
C GLN A 162 8.85 -16.24 -36.34
N GLU A 163 9.56 -16.53 -35.24
CA GLU A 163 9.91 -15.55 -34.21
C GLU A 163 10.72 -14.40 -34.79
N GLN A 164 11.75 -14.70 -35.59
CA GLN A 164 12.55 -13.68 -36.25
C GLN A 164 11.69 -12.75 -37.12
N GLN A 165 10.74 -13.29 -37.89
CA GLN A 165 9.80 -12.48 -38.68
C GLN A 165 8.91 -11.59 -37.82
N LEU A 166 8.43 -12.08 -36.67
CA LEU A 166 7.61 -11.30 -35.74
C LEU A 166 8.40 -10.13 -35.14
N PHE A 167 9.62 -10.37 -34.69
CA PHE A 167 10.50 -9.32 -34.16
C PHE A 167 10.93 -8.31 -35.24
N ASP A 168 11.12 -8.74 -36.49
CA ASP A 168 11.39 -7.82 -37.61
C ASP A 168 10.20 -6.87 -37.87
N GLU A 169 8.96 -7.37 -37.81
CA GLU A 169 7.77 -6.53 -37.94
C GLU A 169 7.58 -5.59 -36.73
N ILE A 170 7.91 -6.03 -35.52
CA ILE A 170 7.94 -5.15 -34.33
C ILE A 170 8.96 -4.02 -34.53
N LEU A 171 10.18 -4.35 -34.95
CA LEU A 171 11.25 -3.38 -35.18
C LEU A 171 10.98 -2.46 -36.37
N LYS A 172 10.12 -2.84 -37.31
CA LYS A 172 9.67 -1.94 -38.38
C LYS A 172 8.77 -0.83 -37.84
N ALA A 173 7.93 -1.13 -36.84
CA ALA A 173 7.08 -0.14 -36.17
C ALA A 173 7.86 0.66 -35.12
N GLN A 174 8.75 0.00 -34.36
CA GLN A 174 9.59 0.61 -33.34
C GLN A 174 11.08 0.22 -33.54
N PRO A 175 11.81 0.91 -34.43
CA PRO A 175 13.20 0.57 -34.74
C PRO A 175 14.16 0.63 -33.55
N ASN A 176 13.77 1.35 -32.50
CA ASN A 176 14.59 1.61 -31.32
C ASN A 176 14.16 0.78 -30.10
N ASN A 177 13.21 -0.15 -30.24
CA ASN A 177 12.74 -0.97 -29.12
C ASN A 177 13.83 -1.95 -28.66
N ILE A 178 14.41 -1.71 -27.48
CA ILE A 178 15.58 -2.47 -27.02
C ILE A 178 15.26 -3.94 -26.71
N VAL A 179 14.04 -4.23 -26.26
CA VAL A 179 13.59 -5.60 -25.98
C VAL A 179 13.58 -6.42 -27.27
N ALA A 180 12.95 -5.90 -28.32
CA ALA A 180 12.91 -6.57 -29.62
C ALA A 180 14.31 -6.71 -30.25
N LEU A 181 15.20 -5.73 -30.07
CA LEU A 181 16.59 -5.83 -30.53
C LEU A 181 17.36 -6.93 -29.80
N LEU A 182 17.19 -7.04 -28.47
CA LEU A 182 17.84 -8.10 -27.68
C LEU A 182 17.32 -9.48 -28.09
N GLU A 183 16.01 -9.66 -28.27
CA GLU A 183 15.46 -10.94 -28.73
C GLU A 183 15.97 -11.31 -30.13
N LYS A 184 16.02 -10.35 -31.06
CA LYS A 184 16.62 -10.57 -32.38
C LYS A 184 18.10 -10.99 -32.30
N ALA A 185 18.88 -10.33 -31.44
CA ALA A 185 20.29 -10.70 -31.23
C ALA A 185 20.42 -12.11 -30.62
N ARG A 186 19.56 -12.46 -29.66
CA ARG A 186 19.54 -13.79 -29.03
C ARG A 186 19.23 -14.89 -30.05
N LEU A 187 18.19 -14.70 -30.87
CA LEU A 187 17.78 -15.64 -31.92
C LEU A 187 18.86 -15.80 -32.99
N ALA A 188 19.50 -14.70 -33.42
CA ALA A 188 20.64 -14.74 -34.35
C ALA A 188 21.84 -15.51 -33.76
N GLY A 189 22.13 -15.31 -32.47
CA GLY A 189 23.18 -16.06 -31.77
C GLY A 189 22.90 -17.56 -31.67
N ARG A 190 21.64 -17.95 -31.40
CA ARG A 190 21.20 -19.36 -31.35
C ARG A 190 21.26 -20.06 -32.71
N SER A 191 20.77 -19.40 -33.74
CA SER A 191 20.73 -19.91 -35.13
C SER A 191 22.10 -19.86 -35.83
N GLY A 192 23.06 -19.11 -35.29
CA GLY A 192 24.39 -18.95 -35.86
C GLY A 192 24.48 -17.88 -36.96
N ASP A 193 23.45 -17.05 -37.14
CA ASP A 193 23.45 -15.92 -38.08
C ASP A 193 24.35 -14.78 -37.56
N ALA A 194 25.63 -14.89 -37.88
CA ALA A 194 26.66 -13.96 -37.41
C ALA A 194 26.49 -12.52 -37.93
N ASP A 195 25.89 -12.33 -39.11
CA ASP A 195 25.74 -11.01 -39.71
C ASP A 195 24.56 -10.25 -39.09
N THR A 196 23.40 -10.91 -38.91
CA THR A 196 22.27 -10.34 -38.17
C THR A 196 22.66 -10.06 -36.72
N LEU A 197 23.37 -10.99 -36.07
CA LEU A 197 23.87 -10.79 -34.70
C LEU A 197 24.75 -9.53 -34.60
N ARG A 198 25.76 -9.41 -35.47
CA ARG A 198 26.71 -8.28 -35.44
C ARG A 198 26.02 -6.94 -35.68
N THR A 199 25.15 -6.86 -36.69
CA THR A 199 24.42 -5.63 -37.02
C THR A 199 23.44 -5.22 -35.93
N THR A 200 22.72 -6.17 -35.35
CA THR A 200 21.78 -5.92 -34.25
C THR A 200 22.53 -5.46 -32.99
N VAL A 201 23.65 -6.10 -32.63
CA VAL A 201 24.48 -5.68 -31.50
C VAL A 201 25.11 -4.30 -31.70
N GLN A 202 25.47 -3.93 -32.94
CA GLN A 202 25.91 -2.56 -33.25
C GLN A 202 24.80 -1.53 -33.06
N GLN A 203 23.54 -1.88 -33.36
CA GLN A 203 22.39 -1.01 -33.11
C GLN A 203 22.13 -0.85 -31.62
N ILE A 204 22.15 -1.96 -30.86
CA ILE A 204 22.08 -1.98 -29.39
C ILE A 204 23.16 -1.08 -28.78
N ALA A 205 24.39 -1.14 -29.31
CA ALA A 205 25.51 -0.37 -28.76
C ALA A 205 25.35 1.16 -28.85
N LYS A 206 24.47 1.68 -29.73
CA LYS A 206 24.20 3.12 -29.83
C LYS A 206 23.55 3.71 -28.58
N TYR A 207 22.88 2.88 -27.79
CA TYR A 207 22.24 3.28 -26.53
C TYR A 207 23.17 3.13 -25.33
N GLY A 208 24.25 2.34 -25.48
CA GLY A 208 25.09 1.89 -24.38
C GLY A 208 25.69 2.99 -23.52
N SER A 209 25.98 4.17 -24.09
CA SER A 209 26.58 5.29 -23.35
C SER A 209 25.69 5.85 -22.24
N GLY A 210 24.37 5.70 -22.35
CA GLY A 210 23.40 6.15 -21.34
C GLY A 210 23.04 5.09 -20.30
N TRP A 211 23.58 3.87 -20.42
CA TRP A 211 23.25 2.78 -19.50
C TRP A 211 24.12 2.79 -18.24
N PRO A 212 23.67 2.14 -17.15
CA PRO A 212 24.50 1.96 -15.96
C PRO A 212 25.84 1.27 -16.29
N PRO A 213 26.90 1.50 -15.49
CA PRO A 213 28.21 0.88 -15.72
C PRO A 213 28.16 -0.66 -15.85
N SER A 214 27.26 -1.32 -15.12
CA SER A 214 27.00 -2.77 -15.24
C SER A 214 26.59 -3.19 -16.66
N ALA A 215 25.62 -2.49 -17.22
CA ALA A 215 25.11 -2.75 -18.56
C ALA A 215 26.13 -2.37 -19.64
N GLN A 216 26.95 -1.33 -19.41
CA GLN A 216 28.07 -1.00 -20.29
C GLN A 216 29.12 -2.12 -20.32
N GLU A 217 29.46 -2.68 -19.16
CA GLU A 217 30.38 -3.81 -19.03
C GLU A 217 29.82 -5.07 -19.73
N GLN A 218 28.55 -5.41 -19.48
CA GLN A 218 27.92 -6.55 -20.15
C GLN A 218 27.78 -6.36 -21.67
N LEU A 219 27.57 -5.14 -22.14
CA LEU A 219 27.59 -4.84 -23.57
C LEU A 219 28.99 -5.06 -24.16
N GLN A 220 30.06 -4.72 -23.43
CA GLN A 220 31.44 -5.00 -23.87
C GLN A 220 31.72 -6.51 -23.91
N GLU A 221 31.26 -7.28 -22.92
CA GLU A 221 31.39 -8.74 -22.94
C GLU A 221 30.61 -9.37 -24.09
N LEU A 222 29.40 -8.89 -24.36
CA LEU A 222 28.63 -9.28 -25.55
C LEU A 222 29.38 -8.98 -26.85
N GLN A 223 30.00 -7.79 -26.97
CA GLN A 223 30.80 -7.41 -28.13
C GLN A 223 32.02 -8.32 -28.32
N LYS A 224 32.70 -8.73 -27.24
CA LYS A 224 33.81 -9.69 -27.30
C LYS A 224 33.34 -11.09 -27.73
N ALA A 225 32.14 -11.48 -27.30
CA ALA A 225 31.54 -12.77 -27.61
C ALA A 225 31.01 -12.91 -29.05
N LEU A 226 30.96 -11.82 -29.85
CA LEU A 226 30.45 -11.84 -31.24
C LEU A 226 31.16 -12.84 -32.17
N SER A 227 32.39 -13.24 -31.84
CA SER A 227 33.14 -14.27 -32.59
C SER A 227 32.61 -15.70 -32.37
N ASN A 228 31.80 -15.92 -31.33
CA ASN A 228 31.17 -17.19 -31.00
C ASN A 228 29.66 -16.99 -30.79
N PRO A 229 28.81 -17.22 -31.82
CA PRO A 229 27.38 -16.92 -31.76
C PRO A 229 26.63 -17.55 -30.58
N ARG A 230 26.98 -18.79 -30.18
CA ARG A 230 26.36 -19.44 -29.01
C ARG A 230 26.71 -18.72 -27.71
N MET A 231 27.97 -18.33 -27.55
CA MET A 231 28.41 -17.54 -26.39
C MET A 231 27.79 -16.15 -26.40
N ALA A 232 27.64 -15.53 -27.57
CA ALA A 232 26.97 -14.25 -27.71
C ALA A 232 25.50 -14.34 -27.28
N ALA A 233 24.77 -15.40 -27.63
CA ALA A 233 23.40 -15.60 -27.16
C ALA A 233 23.29 -15.62 -25.62
N THR A 234 24.23 -16.27 -24.93
CA THR A 234 24.33 -16.22 -23.46
C THR A 234 24.61 -14.80 -22.95
N ASN A 235 25.52 -14.07 -23.58
CA ASN A 235 25.83 -12.69 -23.20
C ASN A 235 24.68 -11.71 -23.47
N VAL A 236 23.85 -11.97 -24.48
CA VAL A 236 22.60 -11.21 -24.69
C VAL A 236 21.67 -11.39 -23.50
N GLN A 237 21.55 -12.61 -22.96
CA GLN A 237 20.72 -12.85 -21.77
C GLN A 237 21.27 -12.12 -20.54
N PHE A 238 22.58 -12.09 -20.34
CA PHE A 238 23.20 -11.30 -19.26
C PHE A 238 22.94 -9.81 -19.42
N LEU A 239 23.12 -9.29 -20.64
CA LEU A 239 22.83 -7.89 -20.93
C LEU A 239 21.34 -7.56 -20.71
N LYS A 240 20.43 -8.43 -21.17
CA LYS A 240 18.99 -8.31 -20.94
C LYS A 240 18.69 -8.24 -19.45
N ASN A 241 19.28 -9.13 -18.65
CA ASN A 241 19.10 -9.13 -17.21
C ASN A 241 19.49 -7.77 -16.64
N VAL A 242 20.74 -7.30 -16.80
CA VAL A 242 21.18 -6.02 -16.23
C VAL A 242 20.45 -4.79 -16.80
N LEU A 243 19.83 -4.92 -17.98
CA LEU A 243 18.98 -3.88 -18.57
C LEU A 243 17.54 -3.91 -18.07
N SER A 244 17.03 -5.04 -17.55
CA SER A 244 15.68 -5.12 -16.99
C SER A 244 15.33 -3.96 -16.03
N PRO A 245 16.17 -3.52 -15.08
CA PRO A 245 15.85 -2.38 -14.21
C PRO A 245 15.94 -1.02 -14.89
N VAL A 246 16.49 -0.94 -16.12
CA VAL A 246 16.74 0.34 -16.79
C VAL A 246 15.43 0.89 -17.36
N PRO A 247 15.09 2.17 -17.09
CA PRO A 247 13.81 2.75 -17.53
C PRO A 247 13.53 2.60 -19.03
N THR A 248 14.53 2.82 -19.88
CA THR A 248 14.40 2.68 -21.35
C THR A 248 14.07 1.24 -21.80
N TYR A 249 14.53 0.24 -21.05
CA TYR A 249 14.18 -1.16 -21.30
C TYR A 249 12.75 -1.45 -20.88
N GLN A 250 12.34 -1.01 -19.69
CA GLN A 250 10.98 -1.22 -19.20
C GLN A 250 9.95 -0.52 -20.10
N GLN A 251 10.20 0.72 -20.53
CA GLN A 251 9.35 1.42 -21.50
C GLN A 251 9.22 0.65 -22.81
N SER A 252 10.33 0.05 -23.28
CA SER A 252 10.29 -0.81 -24.48
C SER A 252 9.51 -2.11 -24.24
N LEU A 253 9.54 -2.67 -23.04
CA LEU A 253 8.80 -3.87 -22.67
C LEU A 253 7.29 -3.59 -22.55
N GLU A 254 6.89 -2.50 -21.91
CA GLU A 254 5.50 -2.07 -21.76
C GLU A 254 4.81 -1.85 -23.12
N ALA A 255 5.57 -1.40 -24.13
CA ALA A 255 5.07 -1.29 -25.50
C ALA A 255 4.77 -2.65 -26.18
N LEU A 256 5.35 -3.75 -25.68
CA LEU A 256 5.27 -5.09 -26.29
C LEU A 256 4.54 -6.12 -25.43
N ALA A 257 4.46 -5.94 -24.13
CA ALA A 257 3.90 -6.93 -23.22
C ALA A 257 2.87 -6.29 -22.29
N VAL A 258 1.94 -7.12 -21.82
CA VAL A 258 1.14 -6.78 -20.64
C VAL A 258 2.07 -6.81 -19.43
N PRO A 259 1.99 -5.82 -18.52
CA PRO A 259 2.86 -5.79 -17.35
C PRO A 259 2.78 -7.06 -16.50
N ALA A 260 3.89 -7.39 -15.83
CA ALA A 260 3.95 -8.57 -14.97
C ALA A 260 2.92 -8.47 -13.83
N GLY A 261 2.08 -9.51 -13.68
CA GLY A 261 1.00 -9.54 -12.68
C GLY A 261 -0.36 -9.11 -13.20
N GLN A 262 -0.46 -8.57 -14.43
CA GLN A 262 -1.76 -8.39 -15.09
C GLN A 262 -2.02 -9.54 -16.08
N ALA A 263 -3.20 -10.16 -16.01
CA ALA A 263 -3.57 -11.22 -16.95
C ALA A 263 -3.82 -10.68 -18.37
N GLY A 264 -4.31 -9.44 -18.51
CA GLY A 264 -4.66 -8.82 -19.79
C GLY A 264 -5.21 -7.41 -19.61
N GLU A 265 -5.34 -6.67 -20.71
CA GLU A 265 -5.80 -5.27 -20.73
C GLU A 265 -7.32 -5.17 -20.96
N PRO A 266 -8.05 -4.38 -20.16
CA PRO A 266 -9.47 -4.13 -20.41
C PRO A 266 -9.70 -3.17 -21.58
N LEU A 267 -10.92 -3.19 -22.11
CA LEU A 267 -11.40 -2.18 -23.05
C LEU A 267 -11.81 -0.94 -22.26
N LEU A 268 -11.11 0.17 -22.46
CA LEU A 268 -11.28 1.38 -21.64
C LEU A 268 -12.46 2.27 -22.08
N ARG A 269 -13.04 1.96 -23.24
CA ARG A 269 -14.07 2.75 -23.91
C ARG A 269 -15.16 1.84 -24.46
N PHE A 270 -16.37 2.37 -24.48
CA PHE A 270 -17.47 1.72 -25.17
C PHE A 270 -17.17 1.59 -26.66
N LEU A 271 -17.52 0.45 -27.24
CA LEU A 271 -17.37 0.17 -28.66
C LEU A 271 -18.62 0.58 -29.46
N SER A 272 -19.79 0.59 -28.84
CA SER A 272 -21.06 0.97 -29.49
C SER A 272 -21.68 2.22 -28.86
N MET A 273 -21.59 2.38 -27.55
CA MET A 273 -22.07 3.59 -26.86
C MET A 273 -21.08 4.76 -26.99
N PRO A 274 -21.57 6.02 -26.95
CA PRO A 274 -20.69 7.17 -26.75
C PRO A 274 -19.92 7.03 -25.43
N SER A 275 -18.60 7.27 -25.44
CA SER A 275 -17.81 7.32 -24.21
C SER A 275 -17.81 8.73 -23.61
N PRO A 276 -17.78 8.89 -22.27
CA PRO A 276 -17.60 10.19 -21.63
C PRO A 276 -16.25 10.82 -22.02
N SER A 277 -16.13 12.14 -21.82
CA SER A 277 -14.88 12.85 -22.06
C SER A 277 -13.89 12.55 -20.92
N PRO A 278 -12.61 12.25 -21.24
CA PRO A 278 -11.54 12.17 -20.26
C PRO A 278 -11.08 13.53 -19.74
N LEU A 279 -11.51 14.60 -20.39
CA LEU A 279 -11.05 15.94 -20.09
C LEU A 279 -11.91 16.60 -19.00
N PRO A 280 -11.28 17.42 -18.13
CA PRO A 280 -11.97 18.34 -17.23
C PRO A 280 -13.02 19.21 -17.94
N ALA A 281 -13.94 19.78 -17.16
CA ALA A 281 -14.93 20.72 -17.68
C ALA A 281 -14.29 22.08 -18.01
N GLU A 282 -14.96 22.89 -18.84
CA GLU A 282 -14.48 24.25 -19.14
C GLU A 282 -14.47 25.13 -17.89
N PRO A 283 -13.47 26.02 -17.69
CA PRO A 283 -13.39 26.84 -16.49
C PRO A 283 -14.63 27.75 -16.31
N ASP A 284 -14.99 28.02 -15.06
CA ASP A 284 -16.03 28.96 -14.67
C ASP A 284 -15.46 30.37 -14.52
N LEU A 285 -15.35 31.07 -15.64
CA LEU A 285 -14.92 32.48 -15.66
C LEU A 285 -15.86 33.44 -14.90
N GLY A 286 -16.99 32.95 -14.39
CA GLY A 286 -17.93 33.69 -13.53
C GLY A 286 -17.58 33.68 -12.05
N VAL A 287 -16.50 33.02 -11.63
CA VAL A 287 -16.05 33.00 -10.23
C VAL A 287 -15.79 34.41 -9.72
N THR A 288 -16.38 34.72 -8.55
CA THR A 288 -16.21 35.99 -7.83
C THR A 288 -16.06 35.76 -6.34
N PHE A 289 -15.48 36.73 -5.64
CA PHE A 289 -15.24 36.65 -4.21
C PHE A 289 -15.95 37.78 -3.44
N THR A 290 -16.71 37.42 -2.40
CA THR A 290 -17.31 38.38 -1.48
C THR A 290 -16.39 38.55 -0.26
N THR A 291 -15.78 39.73 -0.10
CA THR A 291 -14.87 40.02 1.01
C THR A 291 -15.63 40.41 2.28
N GLU A 292 -15.33 39.75 3.38
CA GLU A 292 -15.86 40.04 4.71
C GLU A 292 -14.73 40.25 5.72
N GLN A 293 -14.85 41.27 6.56
CA GLN A 293 -13.86 41.55 7.60
C GLN A 293 -14.03 40.59 8.79
N LEU A 294 -12.92 39.99 9.25
CA LEU A 294 -12.91 39.19 10.47
C LEU A 294 -12.74 40.14 11.66
N ALA A 295 -13.78 40.28 12.48
CA ALA A 295 -13.75 41.13 13.67
C ALA A 295 -13.38 40.32 14.92
N PRO A 296 -12.16 40.44 15.49
CA PRO A 296 -11.87 39.89 16.80
C PRO A 296 -12.74 40.59 17.86
N GLN A 297 -13.54 39.84 18.61
CA GLN A 297 -14.38 40.43 19.66
C GLN A 297 -13.51 40.85 20.85
N ARG A 298 -13.45 42.16 21.12
CA ARG A 298 -12.76 42.82 22.24
C ARG A 298 -11.23 42.89 22.16
N THR A 299 -10.74 43.72 21.25
CA THR A 299 -9.53 44.51 21.53
C THR A 299 -9.82 45.98 21.19
N LYS A 300 -9.19 46.93 21.90
CA LYS A 300 -9.12 48.32 21.40
C LYS A 300 -8.65 48.24 19.96
N ALA A 301 -9.29 48.99 19.06
CA ALA A 301 -9.26 48.90 17.59
C ALA A 301 -7.87 48.98 16.89
N SER A 302 -6.84 48.26 17.35
CA SER A 302 -5.45 48.41 16.90
C SER A 302 -4.60 47.12 16.92
N ALA A 303 -5.16 45.92 17.11
CA ALA A 303 -4.37 44.70 16.95
C ALA A 303 -4.56 44.11 15.54
N ILE A 304 -3.83 44.68 14.57
CA ILE A 304 -3.50 44.04 13.29
C ILE A 304 -2.92 42.65 13.62
N GLY A 305 -3.47 41.59 13.06
CA GLY A 305 -3.05 40.22 13.33
C GLY A 305 -3.09 39.37 12.07
N THR A 306 -2.32 38.29 12.05
CA THR A 306 -2.26 37.31 10.97
C THR A 306 -3.43 36.32 11.14
N PRO A 307 -4.27 36.09 10.12
CA PRO A 307 -5.34 35.11 10.19
C PRO A 307 -4.89 33.70 9.80
N TYR A 308 -5.54 32.68 10.38
CA TYR A 308 -5.33 31.27 10.12
C TYR A 308 -6.68 30.56 10.01
N ALA A 309 -6.76 29.56 9.13
CA ALA A 309 -7.88 28.61 9.08
C ALA A 309 -7.39 27.26 9.57
N ILE A 310 -7.97 26.75 10.66
CA ILE A 310 -7.55 25.51 11.30
C ILE A 310 -8.78 24.64 11.53
N TRP A 311 -8.79 23.45 10.94
CA TRP A 311 -9.85 22.46 11.18
C TRP A 311 -9.79 22.00 12.64
N LEU A 312 -10.82 22.36 13.41
CA LEU A 312 -10.94 21.93 14.80
C LEU A 312 -11.76 20.66 14.86
N THR A 313 -11.07 19.55 15.08
CA THR A 313 -11.71 18.24 15.22
C THR A 313 -12.21 18.06 16.66
N SER A 314 -13.27 17.27 16.84
CA SER A 314 -13.87 17.03 18.14
C SER A 314 -14.37 15.60 18.28
N GLN A 315 -14.28 15.05 19.49
CA GLN A 315 -14.92 13.78 19.81
C GLN A 315 -16.44 13.97 19.81
N GLY A 316 -17.08 13.55 18.73
CA GLY A 316 -18.51 13.26 18.74
C GLY A 316 -18.75 12.12 19.73
N LYS A 317 -19.50 12.36 20.80
CA LYS A 317 -20.09 11.26 21.60
C LYS A 317 -21.17 10.58 20.74
N GLY A 318 -20.74 9.70 19.86
CA GLY A 318 -21.60 8.96 18.94
C GLY A 318 -20.74 8.22 17.93
N SER A 319 -20.51 6.93 18.20
CA SER A 319 -20.01 5.89 17.30
C SER A 319 -20.07 6.26 15.81
N ILE A 320 -18.90 6.53 15.21
CA ILE A 320 -18.69 6.76 13.77
C ILE A 320 -18.32 5.45 13.04
N CYS A 321 -18.92 4.33 13.47
CA CYS A 321 -18.56 3.01 12.95
C CYS A 321 -19.80 2.24 12.55
N ASN A 322 -20.21 2.40 11.28
CA ASN A 322 -20.79 1.35 10.45
C ASN A 322 -20.88 1.80 8.99
N VAL A 323 -19.75 1.81 8.28
CA VAL A 323 -19.80 1.64 6.82
C VAL A 323 -19.82 0.14 6.56
N SER A 324 -20.95 -0.51 6.82
CA SER A 324 -21.21 -1.83 6.25
C SER A 324 -21.67 -1.61 4.82
N THR A 325 -20.94 -2.14 3.85
CA THR A 325 -21.32 -2.24 2.44
C THR A 325 -22.58 -3.10 2.31
N GLY A 326 -23.75 -2.49 2.48
CA GLY A 326 -25.06 -3.09 2.23
C GLY A 326 -25.70 -2.49 0.96
N PRO A 327 -26.50 -3.24 0.17
CA PRO A 327 -27.01 -2.80 -1.14
C PRO A 327 -28.04 -1.65 -1.13
N LYS A 328 -28.24 -0.96 0.00
CA LYS A 328 -29.25 0.11 0.14
C LYS A 328 -28.71 1.23 1.04
N GLY A 329 -27.99 2.17 0.44
CA GLY A 329 -27.35 3.31 1.10
C GLY A 329 -28.30 4.44 1.49
N GLU A 330 -29.16 4.25 2.48
CA GLU A 330 -30.05 5.34 2.96
C GLU A 330 -30.11 5.57 4.48
N SER A 331 -29.23 4.99 5.29
CA SER A 331 -29.19 5.39 6.70
C SER A 331 -27.79 5.30 7.28
N GLN A 332 -27.16 6.46 7.53
CA GLN A 332 -26.19 6.74 8.62
C GLN A 332 -25.35 8.04 8.45
N LEU A 333 -25.74 8.96 7.55
CA LEU A 333 -25.07 10.27 7.33
C LEU A 333 -25.17 11.30 8.49
N THR A 334 -25.94 11.04 9.55
CA THR A 334 -26.34 12.07 10.52
C THR A 334 -25.27 12.53 11.52
N ALA A 335 -24.18 11.78 11.75
CA ALA A 335 -23.13 12.19 12.70
C ALA A 335 -22.02 13.04 12.04
N MET A 336 -21.63 12.69 10.81
CA MET A 336 -20.62 13.44 10.03
C MET A 336 -21.10 14.86 9.71
N ALA A 337 -22.41 15.04 9.45
CA ALA A 337 -23.00 16.34 9.12
C ALA A 337 -22.64 17.47 10.10
N SER A 338 -22.49 17.20 11.40
CA SER A 338 -22.27 18.25 12.41
C SER A 338 -20.86 18.87 12.43
N ILE A 339 -19.84 18.19 11.90
CA ILE A 339 -18.47 18.71 11.76
C ILE A 339 -18.34 19.44 10.41
N PHE A 340 -18.91 18.89 9.34
CA PHE A 340 -18.94 19.53 8.02
C PHE A 340 -19.74 20.83 8.04
N GLU A 341 -20.88 20.91 8.75
CA GLU A 341 -21.75 22.11 8.79
C GLU A 341 -21.11 23.43 9.27
N LYS A 342 -19.87 23.42 9.82
CA LYS A 342 -19.26 24.62 10.44
C LYS A 342 -17.98 25.12 9.79
N GLY A 343 -17.35 24.36 8.90
CA GLY A 343 -16.04 24.70 8.33
C GLY A 343 -14.91 24.76 9.40
N PRO A 344 -13.69 25.17 9.01
CA PRO A 344 -12.57 25.30 9.92
C PRO A 344 -12.74 26.48 10.91
N GLY A 345 -12.14 26.34 12.09
CA GLY A 345 -12.02 27.43 13.04
C GLY A 345 -11.11 28.53 12.49
N LEU A 346 -11.61 29.77 12.46
CA LEU A 346 -10.82 30.94 12.10
C LEU A 346 -10.11 31.50 13.32
N PHE A 347 -8.81 31.69 13.22
CA PHE A 347 -7.98 32.29 14.27
C PHE A 347 -7.32 33.56 13.76
N VAL A 348 -7.14 34.54 14.66
CA VAL A 348 -6.33 35.73 14.41
C VAL A 348 -5.27 35.80 15.50
N ALA A 349 -4.01 35.90 15.09
CA ALA A 349 -2.89 35.98 16.01
C ALA A 349 -2.08 37.26 15.83
N ASN A 350 -1.65 37.84 16.93
CA ASN A 350 -0.71 38.95 16.97
C ASN A 350 0.48 38.57 17.85
N ALA A 351 1.37 39.52 18.11
CA ALA A 351 2.57 39.31 18.91
C ALA A 351 2.36 38.82 20.35
N HIS A 352 1.12 38.87 20.86
CA HIS A 352 0.82 38.57 22.25
C HIS A 352 -0.22 37.45 22.41
N ALA A 353 -1.11 37.29 21.44
CA ALA A 353 -2.21 36.36 21.58
C ALA A 353 -2.65 35.72 20.26
N VAL A 354 -3.18 34.50 20.38
CA VAL A 354 -3.97 33.80 19.37
C VAL A 354 -5.42 33.77 19.84
N GLN A 355 -6.35 34.24 19.01
CA GLN A 355 -7.77 34.32 19.32
C GLN A 355 -8.60 33.62 18.27
N GLN A 356 -9.56 32.81 18.69
CA GLN A 356 -10.54 32.23 17.77
C GLN A 356 -11.65 33.25 17.46
N VAL A 357 -11.93 33.50 16.19
CA VAL A 357 -12.97 34.43 15.73
C VAL A 357 -14.34 33.89 16.14
N GLY A 358 -15.17 34.75 16.73
CA GLY A 358 -16.53 34.38 17.16
C GLY A 358 -16.62 33.59 18.47
N VAL A 359 -15.49 33.26 19.13
CA VAL A 359 -15.48 32.48 20.39
C VAL A 359 -14.82 33.28 21.53
N PRO A 360 -15.61 33.87 22.46
CA PRO A 360 -15.10 34.82 23.48
C PRO A 360 -14.11 34.25 24.51
N ALA A 361 -14.06 32.92 24.67
CA ALA A 361 -13.31 32.25 25.74
C ALA A 361 -11.89 31.82 25.34
N VAL A 362 -11.50 31.95 24.06
CA VAL A 362 -10.22 31.44 23.55
C VAL A 362 -9.27 32.60 23.30
N THR A 363 -8.37 32.84 24.24
CA THR A 363 -7.21 33.72 24.06
C THR A 363 -5.99 33.00 24.60
N LEU A 364 -5.15 32.51 23.69
CA LEU A 364 -3.92 31.80 24.00
C LEU A 364 -2.74 32.77 23.90
N LEU A 365 -1.66 32.55 24.64
CA LEU A 365 -0.49 33.42 24.58
C LEU A 365 0.37 33.05 23.37
N PHE A 366 0.61 34.02 22.51
CA PHE A 366 1.55 33.85 21.41
C PHE A 366 2.97 34.24 21.87
N PRO A 367 4.01 33.43 21.60
CA PRO A 367 5.38 33.74 21.98
C PRO A 367 6.04 34.76 21.04
N GLY A 368 5.55 36.00 20.98
CA GLY A 368 6.12 37.07 20.13
C GLY A 368 7.40 37.73 20.67
N GLY A 369 7.85 37.32 21.85
CA GLY A 369 9.09 37.78 22.48
C GLY A 369 9.08 39.25 22.95
N PRO A 370 10.21 39.75 23.47
CA PRO A 370 10.31 41.11 24.01
C PRO A 370 10.07 42.22 22.96
N SER A 371 10.37 41.92 21.70
CA SER A 371 10.18 42.84 20.57
C SER A 371 8.75 42.84 20.01
N ALA A 372 7.84 42.06 20.60
CA ALA A 372 6.44 41.94 20.17
C ALA A 372 6.33 41.71 18.64
N ILE A 373 7.04 40.69 18.15
CA ILE A 373 6.99 40.31 16.74
C ILE A 373 5.71 39.50 16.50
N ALA A 374 4.92 39.95 15.52
CA ALA A 374 3.72 39.25 15.07
C ALA A 374 4.07 37.91 14.41
N PRO A 375 3.19 36.91 14.46
CA PRO A 375 3.45 35.61 13.86
C PRO A 375 3.53 35.71 12.33
N SER A 376 4.43 34.90 11.75
CA SER A 376 4.42 34.65 10.30
C SER A 376 3.18 33.81 9.91
N PRO A 377 2.87 33.68 8.61
CA PRO A 377 1.84 32.75 8.13
C PRO A 377 2.05 31.28 8.55
N HIS A 378 3.24 30.90 9.03
CA HIS A 378 3.56 29.56 9.53
C HIS A 378 3.79 29.53 11.06
N GLY A 379 3.44 30.61 11.77
CA GLY A 379 3.64 30.75 13.22
C GLY A 379 2.60 30.05 14.10
N VAL A 380 1.47 29.60 13.52
CA VAL A 380 0.41 28.86 14.19
C VAL A 380 0.12 27.61 13.36
N LEU A 381 0.41 26.43 13.91
CA LEU A 381 0.22 25.13 13.28
C LEU A 381 -0.87 24.37 14.02
N GLY A 382 -1.86 23.86 13.29
CA GLY A 382 -2.83 22.90 13.78
C GLY A 382 -2.39 21.47 13.46
N LEU A 383 -2.30 20.62 14.47
CA LEU A 383 -1.94 19.20 14.33
C LEU A 383 -2.44 18.41 15.53
N ASP A 384 -2.66 17.10 15.37
CA ASP A 384 -2.92 16.18 16.49
C ASP A 384 -1.63 15.42 16.80
N TRP A 385 -0.89 15.85 17.82
CA TRP A 385 0.40 15.22 18.18
C TRP A 385 0.27 14.12 19.24
N ASN A 386 -0.87 13.99 19.90
CA ASN A 386 -1.07 13.01 20.98
C ASN A 386 -1.97 11.85 20.58
N TYR A 387 -2.45 11.85 19.33
CA TYR A 387 -3.27 10.82 18.74
C TYR A 387 -4.65 10.69 19.42
N ASP A 388 -5.21 11.80 19.92
CA ASP A 388 -6.55 11.80 20.54
C ASP A 388 -7.68 12.21 19.57
N PHE A 389 -7.32 12.43 18.30
CA PHE A 389 -8.15 12.91 17.20
C PHE A 389 -8.76 14.29 17.45
N MET A 390 -8.18 15.08 18.37
CA MET A 390 -8.45 16.51 18.53
C MET A 390 -7.28 17.32 17.97
N THR A 391 -7.56 18.27 17.08
CA THR A 391 -6.53 19.18 16.57
C THR A 391 -6.06 20.10 17.69
N ASP A 392 -4.79 19.97 18.03
CA ASP A 392 -4.10 20.82 18.96
C ASP A 392 -3.41 22.00 18.24
N LEU A 393 -2.81 22.92 18.99
CA LEU A 393 -2.11 24.09 18.45
C LEU A 393 -0.65 24.14 18.89
N PHE A 394 0.25 24.20 17.91
CA PHE A 394 1.66 24.51 18.11
C PHE A 394 1.94 25.94 17.63
N LEU A 395 2.54 26.76 18.50
CA LEU A 395 2.88 28.14 18.19
C LEU A 395 4.39 28.31 18.14
N ALA A 396 4.90 28.99 17.12
CA ALA A 396 6.30 29.34 16.96
C ALA A 396 6.46 30.83 16.66
N GLY A 397 7.31 31.51 17.43
CA GLY A 397 7.55 32.94 17.27
C GLY A 397 8.89 33.40 17.84
N ALA A 398 9.10 34.71 17.84
CA ALA A 398 10.38 35.28 18.23
C ALA A 398 10.75 35.14 19.71
N GLY A 399 9.80 34.76 20.55
CA GLY A 399 9.98 34.51 21.98
C GLY A 399 9.98 33.03 22.37
N GLY A 400 9.94 32.11 21.40
CA GLY A 400 9.93 30.68 21.67
C GLY A 400 8.79 29.91 21.01
N ILE A 401 8.48 28.75 21.61
CA ILE A 401 7.41 27.86 21.17
C ILE A 401 6.40 27.58 22.28
N LYS A 402 5.17 27.22 21.91
CA LYS A 402 4.10 26.79 22.82
C LYS A 402 3.33 25.60 22.26
N PHE A 403 3.01 24.65 23.13
CA PHE A 403 2.10 23.54 22.85
C PHE A 403 0.79 23.76 23.61
N TYR A 404 -0.31 23.87 22.88
CA TYR A 404 -1.66 24.02 23.40
C TYR A 404 -2.52 22.82 23.02
N GLN A 405 -2.73 21.89 23.96
CA GLN A 405 -3.54 20.71 23.76
C GLN A 405 -5.03 21.06 23.86
N GLN A 406 -5.83 20.66 22.88
CA GLN A 406 -7.28 20.73 22.91
C GLN A 406 -7.80 19.69 23.91
N THR A 407 -8.63 20.15 24.84
CA THR A 407 -9.21 19.31 25.91
C THR A 407 -10.71 19.11 25.75
N GLN A 408 -11.35 20.04 25.03
CA GLN A 408 -12.74 20.05 24.61
C GLN A 408 -12.82 20.89 23.33
N PRO A 409 -13.88 20.77 22.51
CA PRO A 409 -14.03 21.55 21.29
C PRO A 409 -13.85 23.05 21.54
N GLY A 410 -12.80 23.63 20.96
CA GLY A 410 -12.43 25.04 21.13
C GLY A 410 -11.88 25.42 22.52
N LYS A 411 -11.38 24.48 23.34
CA LYS A 411 -10.70 24.79 24.62
C LYS A 411 -9.32 24.15 24.69
N PHE A 412 -8.32 24.96 25.00
CA PHE A 412 -6.92 24.56 24.99
C PHE A 412 -6.23 24.73 26.34
N SER A 413 -5.27 23.85 26.63
CA SER A 413 -4.39 23.90 27.81
C SER A 413 -2.92 23.97 27.38
N ASP A 414 -2.13 24.85 27.99
CA ASP A 414 -0.69 24.92 27.76
C ASP A 414 0.00 23.69 28.37
N VAL A 415 0.55 22.83 27.51
CA VAL A 415 1.28 21.61 27.88
C VAL A 415 2.78 21.72 27.56
N THR A 416 3.28 22.91 27.23
CA THR A 416 4.68 23.13 26.82
C THR A 416 5.70 22.52 27.78
N ALA A 417 5.45 22.59 29.09
CA ALA A 417 6.34 22.04 30.11
C ALA A 417 6.42 20.50 30.13
N ARG A 418 5.43 19.80 29.54
CA ARG A 418 5.40 18.33 29.45
C ARG A 418 6.35 17.79 28.39
N THR A 419 6.66 18.59 27.37
CA THR A 419 7.49 18.21 26.20
C THR A 419 8.93 17.81 26.53
N LYS A 420 9.44 18.20 27.70
CA LYS A 420 10.84 18.01 28.15
C LYS A 420 11.90 18.59 27.20
N LEU A 421 11.50 19.48 26.29
CA LEU A 421 12.44 20.13 25.39
C LEU A 421 13.45 21.01 26.15
N PRO A 422 14.70 21.11 25.66
CA PRO A 422 15.71 21.96 26.27
C PRO A 422 15.28 23.44 26.35
N PRO A 423 15.65 24.19 27.41
CA PRO A 423 15.24 25.59 27.56
C PRO A 423 15.59 26.49 26.36
N ASN A 424 16.74 26.27 25.72
CA ASN A 424 17.15 27.02 24.53
C ASN A 424 16.28 26.73 23.29
N ILE A 425 15.63 25.58 23.23
CA ILE A 425 14.65 25.27 22.19
C ILE A 425 13.33 25.96 22.53
N LEU A 426 12.89 25.90 23.79
CA LEU A 426 11.64 26.52 24.24
C LEU A 426 11.63 28.05 24.08
N THR A 427 12.78 28.72 24.18
CA THR A 427 12.91 30.19 24.10
C THR A 427 13.63 30.69 22.84
N GLY A 428 13.84 29.83 21.85
CA GLY A 428 14.48 30.19 20.58
C GLY A 428 13.67 31.20 19.75
N ASN A 429 14.30 31.80 18.74
CA ASN A 429 13.63 32.70 17.80
C ASN A 429 13.26 31.93 16.54
N TYR A 430 11.95 31.79 16.28
CA TYR A 430 11.43 30.96 15.21
C TYR A 430 10.58 31.75 14.22
N TYR A 431 10.75 31.44 12.95
CA TYR A 431 9.93 31.96 11.86
C TYR A 431 8.59 31.22 11.76
N GLY A 432 8.60 29.89 11.88
CA GLY A 432 7.39 29.07 11.75
C GLY A 432 7.65 27.57 11.92
N ALA A 433 6.61 26.77 11.71
CA ALA A 433 6.67 25.32 11.80
C ALA A 433 5.69 24.60 10.86
N TRP A 434 5.99 23.34 10.56
CA TRP A 434 5.21 22.45 9.69
C TRP A 434 5.10 21.05 10.31
N ALA A 435 4.01 20.35 10.02
CA ALA A 435 3.81 18.97 10.42
C ALA A 435 4.41 18.02 9.37
N ALA A 436 5.11 16.98 9.82
CA ALA A 436 5.59 15.87 8.98
C ALA A 436 5.83 14.66 9.88
N ASP A 437 5.55 13.44 9.40
CA ASP A 437 6.02 12.21 10.04
C ASP A 437 7.35 11.85 9.35
N ILE A 438 8.48 12.27 9.92
CA ILE A 438 9.75 12.32 9.18
C ILE A 438 10.42 10.95 9.07
N GLU A 439 10.04 10.03 9.95
CA GLU A 439 10.59 8.68 10.05
C GLU A 439 9.55 7.56 9.87
N ALA A 440 8.31 7.92 9.49
CA ALA A 440 7.21 7.01 9.14
C ALA A 440 6.89 6.00 10.27
N ASP A 441 6.97 6.45 11.51
CA ASP A 441 6.70 5.64 12.70
C ASP A 441 5.26 5.76 13.23
N GLY A 442 4.49 6.71 12.66
CA GLY A 442 3.09 6.96 13.00
C GLY A 442 2.87 8.13 13.94
N ASP A 443 3.94 8.70 14.51
CA ASP A 443 3.86 9.91 15.32
C ASP A 443 4.15 11.15 14.46
N VAL A 444 3.27 12.17 14.50
CA VAL A 444 3.52 13.40 13.74
C VAL A 444 4.60 14.25 14.43
N ASP A 445 5.63 14.61 13.67
CA ASP A 445 6.72 15.50 14.09
C ASP A 445 6.50 16.94 13.66
N ILE A 446 7.37 17.82 14.17
CA ILE A 446 7.33 19.24 13.87
C ILE A 446 8.66 19.71 13.27
N VAL A 447 8.66 20.08 11.99
CA VAL A 447 9.77 20.78 11.36
C VAL A 447 9.71 22.24 11.83
N LEU A 448 10.73 22.68 12.57
CA LEU A 448 10.82 24.00 13.17
C LEU A 448 11.89 24.84 12.46
N ALA A 449 11.55 26.08 12.09
CA ALA A 449 12.45 27.02 11.43
C ALA A 449 12.98 28.09 12.39
N PRO A 450 14.23 27.98 12.89
CA PRO A 450 14.90 29.10 13.52
C PRO A 450 15.08 30.26 12.54
N THR A 451 15.03 31.49 13.03
CA THR A 451 15.35 32.67 12.21
C THR A 451 16.83 32.74 11.83
N THR A 452 17.69 31.97 12.51
CA THR A 452 19.13 31.88 12.23
C THR A 452 19.59 30.43 12.32
N GLY A 453 20.31 29.96 11.29
CA GLY A 453 20.81 28.59 11.20
C GLY A 453 19.82 27.60 10.60
N ALA A 454 20.22 26.33 10.56
CA ALA A 454 19.47 25.27 9.91
C ALA A 454 18.15 24.94 10.65
N PRO A 455 17.11 24.50 9.92
CA PRO A 455 15.91 23.95 10.54
C PRO A 455 16.24 22.73 11.40
N LEU A 456 15.40 22.50 12.41
CA LEU A 456 15.48 21.34 13.30
C LEU A 456 14.12 20.65 13.30
N VAL A 457 14.11 19.38 13.70
CA VAL A 457 12.87 18.61 13.81
C VAL A 457 12.64 18.28 15.27
N LEU A 458 11.46 18.60 15.78
CA LEU A 458 10.99 18.12 17.07
C LEU A 458 10.32 16.78 16.81
N ARG A 459 11.09 15.70 17.02
CA ARG A 459 10.57 14.34 16.91
C ARG A 459 9.64 14.05 18.06
N ASN A 460 8.43 13.63 17.79
CA ASN A 460 7.45 13.21 18.77
C ASN A 460 7.77 11.79 19.26
N ASN A 461 7.79 11.56 20.58
CA ASN A 461 8.14 10.25 21.15
C ASN A 461 6.91 9.41 21.52
N GLY A 462 5.72 9.83 21.08
CA GLY A 462 4.44 9.20 21.39
C GLY A 462 3.96 9.32 22.84
N ASP A 463 4.79 9.83 23.76
CA ASP A 463 4.52 9.93 25.20
C ASP A 463 4.35 11.38 25.71
N GLY A 464 4.18 12.33 24.79
CA GLY A 464 4.10 13.75 25.05
C GLY A 464 5.45 14.43 25.32
N THR A 465 6.57 13.71 25.16
CA THR A 465 7.93 14.26 25.12
C THR A 465 8.45 14.34 23.69
N PHE A 466 9.44 15.22 23.45
CA PHE A 466 10.01 15.43 22.12
C PHE A 466 11.55 15.39 22.16
N ALA A 467 12.15 14.80 21.13
CA ALA A 467 13.58 14.86 20.87
C ALA A 467 13.91 15.90 19.79
N VAL A 468 15.14 16.42 19.80
CA VAL A 468 15.58 17.42 18.81
C VAL A 468 16.50 16.74 17.79
N LEU A 469 16.04 16.62 16.56
CA LEU A 469 16.81 16.11 15.42
C LEU A 469 17.29 17.24 14.52
N ARG A 470 18.36 16.99 13.77
CA ARG A 470 18.96 17.95 12.81
C ARG A 470 19.27 17.29 11.46
N PRO A 471 18.27 16.70 10.78
CA PRO A 471 18.48 15.99 9.52
C PRO A 471 19.03 16.90 8.40
N PHE A 472 18.71 18.20 8.45
CA PHE A 472 19.08 19.18 7.42
C PHE A 472 20.28 20.05 7.83
N SER A 473 21.25 19.45 8.54
CA SER A 473 22.44 20.18 9.00
C SER A 473 23.20 20.81 7.82
N GLY A 474 23.54 22.11 7.95
CA GLY A 474 24.23 22.86 6.89
C GLY A 474 23.31 23.72 6.01
N MET A 475 21.98 23.57 6.13
CA MET A 475 21.06 24.50 5.48
C MET A 475 21.03 25.89 6.15
N PRO A 476 20.76 26.96 5.37
CA PRO A 476 20.42 28.27 5.93
C PRO A 476 19.05 28.29 6.63
N SER A 477 18.64 29.47 7.10
CA SER A 477 17.33 29.73 7.69
C SER A 477 16.19 29.35 6.73
N LEU A 478 15.28 28.51 7.21
CA LEU A 478 14.14 27.99 6.46
C LEU A 478 12.99 29.00 6.44
N ARG A 479 12.41 29.23 5.25
CA ARG A 479 11.26 30.12 5.04
C ARG A 479 10.02 29.39 4.51
N ALA A 480 10.18 28.33 3.74
CA ALA A 480 9.07 27.49 3.28
C ALA A 480 9.49 26.02 3.22
N PHE A 481 8.56 25.12 3.55
CA PHE A 481 8.75 23.68 3.55
C PHE A 481 7.57 23.02 2.85
N VAL A 482 7.87 22.03 2.02
CA VAL A 482 6.90 21.19 1.31
C VAL A 482 7.30 19.73 1.49
N TRP A 483 6.32 18.88 1.74
CA TRP A 483 6.48 17.46 2.06
C TRP A 483 5.60 16.64 1.11
N GLY A 484 6.18 15.69 0.38
CA GLY A 484 5.43 14.86 -0.57
C GLY A 484 6.35 13.97 -1.41
N ASP A 485 5.80 12.90 -1.98
CA ASP A 485 6.50 11.90 -2.80
C ASP A 485 6.68 12.42 -4.24
N PHE A 486 7.66 13.33 -4.45
CA PHE A 486 7.87 14.04 -5.73
C PHE A 486 8.58 13.22 -6.79
N ASP A 487 9.45 12.29 -6.38
CA ASP A 487 10.17 11.37 -7.28
C ASP A 487 9.42 10.03 -7.47
N HIS A 488 8.23 9.94 -6.90
CA HIS A 488 7.30 8.82 -6.96
C HIS A 488 7.88 7.51 -6.40
N ASP A 489 8.98 7.56 -5.65
CA ASP A 489 9.67 6.39 -5.12
C ASP A 489 9.00 5.78 -3.88
N GLY A 490 8.01 6.50 -3.36
CA GLY A 490 7.14 6.08 -2.29
C GLY A 490 7.44 6.68 -0.94
N ASP A 491 8.53 7.43 -0.80
CA ASP A 491 8.89 8.11 0.42
C ASP A 491 8.65 9.63 0.26
N PRO A 492 7.91 10.27 1.18
CA PRO A 492 7.75 11.72 1.12
C PRO A 492 9.10 12.43 1.27
N ASP A 493 9.39 13.29 0.30
CA ASP A 493 10.60 14.09 0.16
C ASP A 493 10.40 15.51 0.68
N ALA A 494 11.51 16.21 0.93
CA ALA A 494 11.49 17.58 1.44
C ALA A 494 12.00 18.59 0.41
N ALA A 495 11.15 19.56 0.06
CA ALA A 495 11.55 20.76 -0.67
C ALA A 495 11.51 21.98 0.25
N MET A 496 12.57 22.77 0.24
CA MET A 496 12.79 23.85 1.21
C MET A 496 13.28 25.13 0.53
N VAL A 497 12.66 26.26 0.85
CA VAL A 497 13.14 27.58 0.42
C VAL A 497 13.79 28.29 1.59
N ASP A 498 15.02 28.75 1.39
CA ASP A 498 15.73 29.54 2.40
C ASP A 498 15.36 31.03 2.37
N GLU A 499 15.88 31.79 3.33
CA GLU A 499 15.71 33.24 3.42
C GLU A 499 16.25 34.00 2.19
N ALA A 500 17.29 33.49 1.52
CA ALA A 500 17.85 34.09 0.32
C ALA A 500 17.02 33.82 -0.95
N GLY A 501 16.05 32.90 -0.86
CA GLY A 501 15.22 32.44 -1.96
C GLY A 501 15.84 31.30 -2.76
N THR A 502 16.79 30.55 -2.19
CA THR A 502 17.31 29.32 -2.82
C THR A 502 16.37 28.16 -2.50
N LEU A 503 15.97 27.41 -3.52
CA LEU A 503 15.26 26.14 -3.34
C LEU A 503 16.28 25.01 -3.13
N HIS A 504 16.06 24.20 -2.11
CA HIS A 504 16.82 23.01 -1.77
C HIS A 504 15.88 21.81 -1.80
N TYR A 505 16.37 20.67 -2.27
CA TYR A 505 15.62 19.43 -2.36
C TYR A 505 16.37 18.29 -1.68
N PHE A 506 15.66 17.50 -0.90
CA PHE A 506 16.20 16.36 -0.16
C PHE A 506 15.36 15.12 -0.44
N THR A 507 16.01 14.09 -0.99
CA THR A 507 15.44 12.74 -1.10
C THR A 507 15.47 12.07 0.27
N ASN A 508 14.34 11.49 0.67
CA ASN A 508 14.16 10.72 1.88
C ASN A 508 14.62 9.27 1.66
N ASN A 509 15.70 8.89 2.32
CA ASN A 509 16.23 7.52 2.27
C ASN A 509 15.67 6.64 3.41
N ARG A 510 14.54 7.03 4.01
CA ARG A 510 13.89 6.43 5.19
C ARG A 510 14.68 6.59 6.48
N SER A 511 14.05 6.21 7.60
CA SER A 511 14.63 6.26 8.95
C SER A 511 15.24 7.62 9.31
N GLY A 512 14.58 8.71 8.90
CA GLY A 512 15.01 10.08 9.14
C GLY A 512 16.30 10.50 8.41
N GLN A 513 16.75 9.74 7.40
CA GLN A 513 17.96 10.04 6.63
C GLN A 513 17.63 10.78 5.33
N PHE A 514 18.17 11.99 5.19
CA PHE A 514 17.94 12.83 4.02
C PHE A 514 19.23 13.05 3.23
N ARG A 515 19.12 13.02 1.90
CA ARG A 515 20.25 13.32 1.02
C ARG A 515 19.89 14.50 0.11
N PRO A 516 20.72 15.55 0.02
CA PRO A 516 20.49 16.61 -0.93
C PRO A 516 20.62 16.09 -2.36
N ARG A 517 19.70 16.52 -3.23
CA ARG A 517 19.75 16.27 -4.67
C ARG A 517 19.76 17.59 -5.41
N GLU A 518 20.54 17.64 -6.50
CA GLU A 518 20.67 18.85 -7.30
C GLU A 518 19.37 19.13 -8.06
N LEU A 519 18.96 20.38 -8.03
CA LEU A 519 17.81 20.93 -8.76
C LEU A 519 18.27 21.57 -10.09
N PRO A 520 17.35 21.88 -11.01
CA PRO A 520 17.65 22.63 -12.24
C PRO A 520 18.39 23.94 -11.97
N THR A 521 19.38 24.28 -12.80
CA THR A 521 20.20 25.49 -12.62
C THR A 521 19.46 26.79 -12.94
N ASN A 522 18.30 26.73 -13.58
CA ASN A 522 17.51 27.87 -14.07
C ASN A 522 16.39 28.34 -13.10
N LEU A 523 16.35 27.85 -11.86
CA LEU A 523 15.27 28.21 -10.91
C LEU A 523 15.34 29.64 -10.37
N GLY A 524 16.52 30.29 -10.41
CA GLY A 524 16.68 31.66 -9.91
C GLY A 524 16.30 31.82 -8.44
N LYS A 525 15.91 33.03 -8.02
CA LYS A 525 15.38 33.29 -6.67
C LYS A 525 13.91 32.92 -6.60
N VAL A 526 13.54 32.10 -5.62
CA VAL A 526 12.20 31.60 -5.35
C VAL A 526 11.52 32.44 -4.27
N LEU A 527 10.30 32.88 -4.56
CA LEU A 527 9.44 33.62 -3.64
C LEU A 527 8.51 32.69 -2.86
N ALA A 528 8.01 31.63 -3.48
CA ALA A 528 7.08 30.66 -2.92
C ALA A 528 7.21 29.30 -3.62
N VAL A 529 6.82 28.22 -2.94
CA VAL A 529 6.79 26.85 -3.46
C VAL A 529 5.59 26.08 -2.87
N THR A 530 4.99 25.17 -3.63
CA THR A 530 3.99 24.19 -3.15
C THR A 530 4.09 22.88 -3.94
N ALA A 531 3.45 21.82 -3.44
CA ALA A 531 3.29 20.52 -4.11
C ALA A 531 1.91 20.44 -4.78
N ALA A 532 1.85 20.00 -6.04
CA ALA A 532 0.60 19.63 -6.70
C ALA A 532 0.86 18.86 -7.99
N ASP A 533 -0.05 17.98 -8.37
CA ASP A 533 -0.15 17.44 -9.73
C ASP A 533 -0.78 18.49 -10.65
N VAL A 534 0.02 19.48 -11.09
CA VAL A 534 -0.52 20.71 -11.70
C VAL A 534 -1.00 20.51 -13.14
N ASN A 535 -0.70 19.35 -13.74
CA ASN A 535 -1.11 19.00 -15.09
C ASN A 535 -1.86 17.67 -15.17
N ASN A 536 -2.33 17.14 -14.05
CA ASN A 536 -3.12 15.90 -13.97
C ASN A 536 -2.44 14.69 -14.65
N ASP A 537 -1.11 14.59 -14.58
CA ASP A 537 -0.39 13.36 -14.97
C ASP A 537 -0.17 12.41 -13.78
N GLY A 538 -0.51 12.90 -12.57
CA GLY A 538 -0.46 12.25 -11.28
C GLY A 538 0.94 12.03 -10.73
N ILE A 539 1.90 12.83 -11.21
CA ILE A 539 3.18 13.03 -10.55
C ILE A 539 3.03 14.33 -9.76
N LEU A 540 3.44 14.32 -8.49
CA LEU A 540 3.42 15.55 -7.69
C LEU A 540 4.58 16.44 -8.14
N ASP A 541 4.26 17.65 -8.59
CA ASP A 541 5.25 18.63 -9.01
C ASP A 541 5.54 19.63 -7.89
N LEU A 542 6.74 20.21 -7.95
CA LEU A 542 7.01 21.47 -7.27
C LEU A 542 6.55 22.63 -8.16
N VAL A 543 5.63 23.44 -7.65
CA VAL A 543 5.20 24.67 -8.32
C VAL A 543 5.86 25.87 -7.65
N VAL A 544 6.72 26.56 -8.40
CA VAL A 544 7.64 27.58 -7.90
C VAL A 544 7.31 28.96 -8.47
N VAL A 545 7.26 29.97 -7.61
CA VAL A 545 7.15 31.38 -8.03
C VAL A 545 8.53 32.02 -7.99
N GLN A 546 9.03 32.46 -9.15
CA GLN A 546 10.31 33.15 -9.25
C GLN A 546 10.20 34.65 -8.93
N ALA A 547 11.31 35.26 -8.51
CA ALA A 547 11.40 36.69 -8.22
C ALA A 547 11.15 37.61 -9.44
N ASN A 548 11.24 37.06 -10.65
CA ASN A 548 10.87 37.76 -11.89
C ASN A 548 9.36 37.67 -12.21
N GLY A 549 8.58 36.95 -11.40
CA GLY A 549 7.15 36.72 -11.59
C GLY A 549 6.78 35.45 -12.33
N THR A 550 7.73 34.69 -12.89
CA THR A 550 7.42 33.43 -13.58
C THR A 550 6.95 32.38 -12.58
N VAL A 551 5.83 31.72 -12.87
CA VAL A 551 5.39 30.51 -12.17
C VAL A 551 5.85 29.31 -12.98
N LEU A 552 6.63 28.44 -12.37
CA LEU A 552 7.34 27.34 -13.00
C LEU A 552 6.89 26.02 -12.37
N ARG A 553 6.46 25.06 -13.18
CA ARG A 553 6.37 23.66 -12.78
C ARG A 553 7.78 23.04 -12.83
N VAL A 554 8.16 22.32 -11.79
CA VAL A 554 9.40 21.56 -11.68
C VAL A 554 9.02 20.12 -11.31
N SER A 555 9.18 19.21 -12.26
CA SER A 555 8.66 17.85 -12.20
C SER A 555 9.80 16.84 -12.23
N ASP A 556 9.75 15.81 -11.40
CA ASP A 556 10.65 14.65 -11.47
C ASP A 556 9.98 13.47 -12.17
N LYS A 557 9.28 13.75 -13.27
CA LYS A 557 8.55 12.76 -14.07
C LYS A 557 9.38 11.61 -14.65
N ASP A 558 10.70 11.71 -14.53
CA ASP A 558 11.65 10.70 -15.00
C ASP A 558 12.19 9.84 -13.83
N ASP A 559 11.45 9.70 -12.72
CA ASP A 559 11.72 8.83 -11.56
C ASP A 559 13.16 8.94 -11.04
N GLY A 560 13.57 10.16 -10.68
CA GLY A 560 14.91 10.38 -10.12
C GLY A 560 16.01 10.64 -11.16
N GLN A 561 15.75 10.43 -12.46
CA GLN A 561 16.77 10.56 -13.52
C GLN A 561 17.04 12.01 -13.94
N GLY A 562 16.06 12.91 -13.78
CA GLY A 562 16.17 14.27 -14.26
C GLY A 562 14.92 15.10 -13.99
N TRP A 563 15.08 16.41 -14.10
CA TRP A 563 14.01 17.37 -13.83
C TRP A 563 13.47 17.96 -15.13
N ASP A 564 12.16 17.96 -15.29
CA ASP A 564 11.44 18.70 -16.32
C ASP A 564 10.97 20.04 -15.75
N THR A 565 11.14 21.12 -16.52
CA THR A 565 10.67 22.45 -16.10
C THR A 565 9.82 23.09 -17.19
N ALA A 566 8.67 23.66 -16.80
CA ALA A 566 7.74 24.30 -17.72
C ALA A 566 7.15 25.57 -17.11
N PRO A 567 7.28 26.75 -17.75
CA PRO A 567 6.60 27.96 -17.28
C PRO A 567 5.09 27.81 -17.52
N ILE A 568 4.29 27.97 -16.48
CA ILE A 568 2.83 27.74 -16.52
C ILE A 568 2.03 29.04 -16.38
N ALA A 569 2.57 30.06 -15.71
CA ALA A 569 1.94 31.38 -15.58
C ALA A 569 2.98 32.49 -15.35
N THR A 570 2.53 33.74 -15.38
CA THR A 570 3.37 34.91 -15.05
C THR A 570 2.60 35.89 -14.17
N TRP A 571 3.14 36.17 -12.99
CA TRP A 571 2.59 37.08 -11.99
C TRP A 571 3.29 38.44 -12.00
N SER A 572 2.53 39.51 -12.24
CA SER A 572 3.06 40.87 -12.26
C SER A 572 3.33 41.46 -10.86
N GLY A 573 2.86 40.81 -9.78
CA GLY A 573 2.98 41.31 -8.40
C GLY A 573 4.30 41.00 -7.71
N ALA A 574 5.20 40.23 -8.33
CA ALA A 574 6.46 39.78 -7.72
C ALA A 574 7.32 40.92 -7.15
N ALA A 575 7.39 42.07 -7.84
CA ALA A 575 8.15 43.22 -7.35
C ALA A 575 7.55 43.83 -6.06
N ALA A 576 6.22 43.77 -5.90
CA ALA A 576 5.51 44.31 -4.73
C ALA A 576 5.64 43.40 -3.49
N SER A 577 5.99 42.13 -3.69
CA SER A 577 6.03 41.09 -2.65
C SER A 577 7.24 41.19 -1.70
N LYS A 578 8.20 42.08 -1.99
CA LYS A 578 9.41 42.33 -1.18
C LYS A 578 10.23 41.06 -0.85
N GLY A 579 10.22 40.07 -1.75
CA GLY A 579 11.06 38.89 -1.64
C GLY A 579 10.38 37.65 -1.04
N ALA A 580 9.09 37.72 -0.68
CA ALA A 580 8.29 36.57 -0.29
C ALA A 580 6.89 36.59 -0.90
N ALA A 581 6.30 35.43 -1.12
CA ALA A 581 4.94 35.28 -1.64
C ALA A 581 4.32 33.97 -1.11
N HIS A 582 3.06 33.74 -1.44
CA HIS A 582 2.32 32.51 -1.22
C HIS A 582 1.83 31.96 -2.56
N ILE A 583 1.80 30.64 -2.68
CA ILE A 583 1.23 29.95 -3.83
C ILE A 583 0.34 28.81 -3.34
N PHE A 584 -0.83 28.68 -3.95
CA PHE A 584 -1.78 27.60 -3.73
C PHE A 584 -2.19 27.02 -5.09
N VAL A 585 -2.33 25.70 -5.15
CA VAL A 585 -2.77 24.98 -6.34
C VAL A 585 -3.93 24.08 -5.94
N GLU A 586 -5.13 24.47 -6.31
CA GLU A 586 -6.39 23.87 -5.84
C GLU A 586 -7.45 24.06 -6.92
N ASP A 587 -8.44 23.17 -7.05
CA ASP A 587 -9.55 23.35 -7.99
C ASP A 587 -10.63 24.28 -7.38
N LEU A 588 -10.61 25.57 -7.74
CA LEU A 588 -11.41 26.61 -7.10
C LEU A 588 -12.82 26.71 -7.67
N ASP A 589 -12.99 26.36 -8.94
CA ASP A 589 -14.28 26.37 -9.62
C ASP A 589 -14.94 24.99 -9.68
N ASN A 590 -14.22 23.96 -9.24
CA ASN A 590 -14.54 22.54 -9.22
C ASN A 590 -14.61 21.89 -10.62
N ASN A 591 -13.94 22.42 -11.64
CA ASN A 591 -14.06 21.94 -13.02
C ASN A 591 -13.34 20.61 -13.31
N GLY A 592 -12.54 20.10 -12.37
CA GLY A 592 -11.70 18.91 -12.51
C GLY A 592 -10.24 19.18 -12.87
N SER A 593 -9.83 20.44 -13.00
CA SER A 593 -8.46 20.87 -13.22
C SER A 593 -7.95 21.73 -12.06
N PRO A 594 -6.67 21.60 -11.67
CA PRO A 594 -6.09 22.46 -10.64
C PRO A 594 -5.98 23.92 -11.10
N ASP A 595 -6.35 24.87 -10.26
CA ASP A 595 -6.20 26.31 -10.49
C ASP A 595 -5.01 26.88 -9.70
N LEU A 596 -4.56 28.10 -10.02
CA LEU A 596 -3.44 28.76 -9.34
C LEU A 596 -3.87 30.01 -8.59
N VAL A 597 -3.37 30.18 -7.37
CA VAL A 597 -3.41 31.45 -6.63
C VAL A 597 -1.99 31.86 -6.26
N VAL A 598 -1.55 33.03 -6.72
CA VAL A 598 -0.28 33.64 -6.27
C VAL A 598 -0.57 34.93 -5.54
N SER A 599 -0.05 35.03 -4.32
CA SER A 599 -0.39 36.08 -3.36
C SER A 599 0.85 36.71 -2.74
N GLY A 600 0.87 38.03 -2.60
CA GLY A 600 1.94 38.75 -1.89
C GLY A 600 1.89 40.25 -2.10
N GLY A 601 2.46 41.01 -1.16
CA GLY A 601 2.51 42.46 -1.26
C GLY A 601 1.12 43.13 -1.23
N GLY A 602 0.16 42.53 -0.53
CA GLY A 602 -1.21 43.02 -0.40
C GLY A 602 -2.16 42.70 -1.56
N GLN A 603 -1.74 41.91 -2.56
CA GLN A 603 -2.55 41.54 -3.72
C GLN A 603 -2.43 40.05 -4.05
N SER A 604 -3.46 39.50 -4.70
CA SER A 604 -3.45 38.10 -5.18
C SER A 604 -3.97 38.01 -6.61
N GLN A 605 -3.35 37.17 -7.43
CA GLN A 605 -3.84 36.82 -8.77
C GLN A 605 -4.30 35.37 -8.77
N VAL A 606 -5.47 35.13 -9.36
CA VAL A 606 -6.05 33.81 -9.56
C VAL A 606 -5.99 33.46 -11.05
N TRP A 607 -5.66 32.22 -11.40
CA TRP A 607 -5.78 31.68 -12.74
C TRP A 607 -6.61 30.41 -12.71
N LEU A 608 -7.62 30.33 -13.58
CA LEU A 608 -8.36 29.10 -13.80
C LEU A 608 -7.72 28.30 -14.93
N SER A 609 -7.62 26.99 -14.80
CA SER A 609 -7.09 26.14 -15.86
C SER A 609 -8.19 25.49 -16.70
N ASP A 610 -7.87 25.18 -17.95
CA ASP A 610 -8.72 24.40 -18.82
C ASP A 610 -8.23 22.94 -18.94
N ALA A 611 -8.97 22.13 -19.69
CA ALA A 611 -8.63 20.75 -19.97
C ALA A 611 -7.28 20.54 -20.69
N ALA A 612 -6.70 21.59 -21.30
CA ALA A 612 -5.38 21.53 -21.92
C ALA A 612 -4.25 21.93 -20.95
N GLY A 613 -4.57 22.16 -19.66
CA GLY A 613 -3.64 22.64 -18.65
C GLY A 613 -3.24 24.09 -18.84
N LYS A 614 -4.01 24.88 -19.60
CA LYS A 614 -3.71 26.28 -19.86
C LYS A 614 -4.35 27.18 -18.81
N PHE A 615 -3.52 27.95 -18.13
CA PHE A 615 -3.94 28.90 -17.10
C PHE A 615 -4.38 30.25 -17.69
N ALA A 616 -5.63 30.65 -17.42
CA ALA A 616 -6.18 31.95 -17.78
C ALA A 616 -6.44 32.81 -16.52
N PRO A 617 -5.94 34.06 -16.47
CA PRO A 617 -6.13 34.91 -15.29
C PRO A 617 -7.61 35.25 -15.10
N LEU A 618 -8.12 35.06 -13.88
CA LEU A 618 -9.47 35.42 -13.50
C LEU A 618 -9.53 36.90 -13.10
N GLY A 619 -10.15 37.72 -13.95
CA GLY A 619 -10.42 39.12 -13.67
C GLY A 619 -9.18 39.95 -13.33
N THR A 620 -9.37 41.00 -12.52
CA THR A 620 -8.27 41.84 -11.99
C THR A 620 -7.75 41.27 -10.67
N PRO A 621 -6.46 41.46 -10.32
CA PRO A 621 -5.90 41.03 -9.04
C PRO A 621 -6.75 41.46 -7.84
N LEU A 622 -7.03 40.49 -6.95
CA LEU A 622 -7.72 40.71 -5.68
C LEU A 622 -6.88 41.64 -4.80
N GLN A 623 -7.53 42.64 -4.18
CA GLN A 623 -6.89 43.59 -3.26
C GLN A 623 -6.80 43.01 -1.83
N ALA A 624 -6.33 41.77 -1.76
CA ALA A 624 -6.05 41.04 -0.54
C ALA A 624 -4.86 40.11 -0.76
N GLU A 625 -4.06 39.92 0.27
CA GLU A 625 -3.00 38.91 0.37
C GLU A 625 -3.60 37.65 1.00
N VAL A 626 -3.89 36.65 0.16
CA VAL A 626 -4.39 35.32 0.56
C VAL A 626 -3.29 34.55 1.28
N LEU A 627 -3.64 33.97 2.44
CA LEU A 627 -2.75 33.19 3.32
C LEU A 627 -3.23 31.75 3.53
N ALA A 628 -4.50 31.44 3.27
CA ALA A 628 -5.04 30.08 3.29
C ALA A 628 -6.20 29.94 2.30
N VAL A 629 -6.34 28.73 1.75
CA VAL A 629 -7.41 28.31 0.83
C VAL A 629 -8.10 27.10 1.43
N THR A 630 -9.40 27.17 1.67
CA THR A 630 -10.19 26.08 2.27
C THR A 630 -11.69 26.39 2.19
N ASP A 631 -12.55 25.38 2.25
CA ASP A 631 -14.00 25.62 2.32
C ASP A 631 -14.39 26.14 3.71
N LEU A 632 -14.72 27.44 3.81
CA LEU A 632 -14.99 28.10 5.09
C LEU A 632 -16.43 27.96 5.57
N ASN A 633 -17.35 27.63 4.66
CA ASN A 633 -18.78 27.67 4.90
C ASN A 633 -19.47 26.33 4.61
N ALA A 634 -18.69 25.32 4.19
CA ALA A 634 -19.10 23.98 3.84
C ALA A 634 -20.06 23.89 2.65
N ASP A 635 -19.94 24.82 1.68
CA ASP A 635 -20.72 24.82 0.45
C ASP A 635 -20.06 24.05 -0.70
N GLY A 636 -18.87 23.49 -0.47
CA GLY A 636 -18.10 22.75 -1.46
C GLY A 636 -17.22 23.58 -2.35
N ARG A 637 -17.09 24.88 -2.09
CA ARG A 637 -16.17 25.77 -2.80
C ARG A 637 -15.07 26.21 -1.88
N LEU A 638 -13.87 26.26 -2.45
CA LEU A 638 -12.72 26.76 -1.73
C LEU A 638 -12.80 28.29 -1.63
N ASP A 639 -12.78 28.77 -0.40
CA ASP A 639 -12.78 30.17 0.00
C ASP A 639 -11.37 30.60 0.41
N PHE A 640 -11.14 31.91 0.56
CA PHE A 640 -9.85 32.43 1.00
C PHE A 640 -9.91 33.07 2.38
N VAL A 641 -8.80 32.95 3.12
CA VAL A 641 -8.50 33.75 4.31
C VAL A 641 -7.22 34.54 4.07
N GLY A 642 -7.21 35.82 4.45
CA GLY A 642 -6.07 36.67 4.18
C GLY A 642 -6.14 38.05 4.80
N LEU A 643 -5.29 38.94 4.31
CA LEU A 643 -5.18 40.33 4.75
C LEU A 643 -5.61 41.27 3.63
N ASN A 644 -6.47 42.25 3.93
CA ASN A 644 -6.79 43.30 2.94
C ASN A 644 -5.64 44.32 2.80
N ALA A 645 -5.78 45.28 1.89
CA ALA A 645 -4.80 46.35 1.67
C ALA A 645 -4.51 47.21 2.92
N SER A 646 -5.40 47.22 3.92
CA SER A 646 -5.21 47.88 5.22
C SER A 646 -4.60 46.96 6.28
N HIS A 647 -4.09 45.79 5.89
CA HIS A 647 -3.54 44.74 6.74
C HIS A 647 -4.54 44.22 7.78
N GLN A 648 -5.84 44.24 7.47
CA GLN A 648 -6.87 43.69 8.34
C GLN A 648 -7.25 42.28 7.90
N PRO A 649 -7.43 41.34 8.86
CA PRO A 649 -7.98 40.01 8.61
C PRO A 649 -9.31 40.04 7.86
N VAL A 650 -9.38 39.29 6.77
CA VAL A 650 -10.57 39.11 5.94
C VAL A 650 -10.76 37.65 5.57
N ARG A 651 -12.00 37.26 5.32
CA ARG A 651 -12.35 36.07 4.53
C ARG A 651 -12.95 36.50 3.20
N LEU A 652 -12.75 35.72 2.16
CA LEU A 652 -13.27 35.97 0.83
C LEU A 652 -14.06 34.73 0.39
N LEU A 653 -15.38 34.87 0.34
CA LEU A 653 -16.29 33.77 0.03
C LEU A 653 -16.50 33.64 -1.48
N ASN A 654 -16.19 32.48 -2.03
CA ASN A 654 -16.24 32.13 -3.44
C ASN A 654 -17.69 31.92 -3.90
N LYS A 655 -18.02 32.45 -5.09
CA LYS A 655 -19.26 32.19 -5.80
C LYS A 655 -18.96 31.95 -7.28
N GLY A 656 -19.34 30.78 -7.78
CA GLY A 656 -19.32 30.43 -9.20
C GLY A 656 -20.67 30.62 -9.89
N ALA A 657 -20.66 30.75 -11.22
CA ALA A 657 -21.83 30.72 -12.08
C ALA A 657 -22.22 29.27 -12.49
N LYS A 658 -21.28 28.33 -12.40
CA LYS A 658 -21.49 26.90 -12.72
C LYS A 658 -21.56 26.05 -11.45
N SER A 659 -22.30 24.95 -11.51
CA SER A 659 -22.52 24.04 -10.38
C SER A 659 -21.81 22.70 -10.62
N TYR A 660 -20.48 22.74 -10.70
CA TYR A 660 -19.68 21.52 -10.81
C TYR A 660 -19.67 20.71 -9.51
N GLY A 661 -19.53 19.39 -9.64
CA GLY A 661 -19.47 18.48 -8.50
C GLY A 661 -18.14 18.59 -7.77
N TRP A 662 -18.12 18.21 -6.50
CA TRP A 662 -16.92 18.22 -5.67
C TRP A 662 -16.93 17.06 -4.67
N GLN A 663 -15.80 16.81 -4.03
CA GLN A 663 -15.65 15.82 -2.96
C GLN A 663 -14.62 16.31 -1.93
N SER A 664 -14.98 16.26 -0.65
CA SER A 664 -13.99 16.41 0.44
C SER A 664 -13.71 15.05 1.08
N LEU A 665 -12.47 14.80 1.47
CA LEU A 665 -12.02 13.54 2.04
C LEU A 665 -11.36 13.78 3.38
N TRP A 666 -11.70 12.94 4.37
CA TRP A 666 -11.11 12.96 5.70
C TRP A 666 -10.38 11.64 5.97
N PRO A 667 -9.05 11.61 5.80
CA PRO A 667 -8.26 10.44 6.16
C PRO A 667 -8.22 10.30 7.69
N GLU A 668 -8.50 9.11 8.22
CA GLU A 668 -8.40 8.82 9.66
C GLU A 668 -7.57 7.55 9.92
N GLY A 669 -6.61 7.67 10.83
CA GLY A 669 -5.60 6.65 11.09
C GLY A 669 -6.12 5.33 11.69
N CYS A 670 -7.24 5.31 12.43
CA CYS A 670 -7.74 4.09 13.07
C CYS A 670 -9.24 4.09 13.47
N GLU A 671 -9.72 2.98 14.04
CA GLU A 671 -11.11 2.78 14.44
C GLU A 671 -11.48 3.57 15.71
N HIS A 672 -12.21 4.67 15.54
CA HIS A 672 -12.65 5.60 16.58
C HIS A 672 -13.45 5.00 17.76
N ALA A 673 -13.88 3.74 17.67
CA ALA A 673 -14.74 3.12 18.68
C ALA A 673 -14.03 2.86 20.02
N ASP A 674 -12.75 2.51 20.01
CA ASP A 674 -12.06 2.00 21.20
C ASP A 674 -10.85 2.82 21.68
N LYS A 675 -10.41 3.87 20.97
CA LYS A 675 -9.25 4.73 21.31
C LYS A 675 -7.90 4.00 21.50
N GLU A 676 -7.86 2.68 21.33
CA GLU A 676 -6.76 1.81 21.72
C GLU A 676 -6.48 0.79 20.60
N GLY A 677 -5.19 0.54 20.34
CA GLY A 677 -4.70 -0.65 19.65
C GLY A 677 -4.25 -0.50 18.20
N ASP A 678 -4.16 0.71 17.62
CA ASP A 678 -3.62 0.90 16.27
C ASP A 678 -3.11 2.35 16.03
N LYS A 679 -1.78 2.53 16.15
CA LYS A 679 -1.02 3.78 15.98
C LYS A 679 0.09 3.62 14.92
N ARG A 680 -0.19 2.94 13.81
CA ARG A 680 0.80 2.68 12.74
C ARG A 680 1.03 3.85 11.79
N ILE A 681 0.11 4.81 11.79
CA ILE A 681 0.14 6.04 11.00
C ILE A 681 -0.37 7.17 11.88
N ASN A 682 -0.04 8.41 11.53
CA ASN A 682 -0.56 9.58 12.24
C ASN A 682 -2.06 9.80 11.98
N SER A 683 -2.72 10.56 12.88
CA SER A 683 -4.19 10.66 12.96
C SER A 683 -4.89 10.99 11.65
N TYR A 684 -4.26 11.79 10.78
CA TYR A 684 -4.85 12.25 9.52
C TYR A 684 -4.09 11.79 8.28
N GLY A 685 -3.17 10.83 8.41
CA GLY A 685 -2.39 10.33 7.28
C GLY A 685 -1.50 11.39 6.60
N ILE A 686 -1.01 12.39 7.35
CA ILE A 686 -0.13 13.47 6.85
C ILE A 686 1.13 12.86 6.23
N GLY A 687 1.45 13.28 5.01
CA GLY A 687 2.54 12.72 4.19
C GLY A 687 2.12 11.59 3.27
N GLY A 688 0.86 11.13 3.34
CA GLY A 688 0.29 10.21 2.37
C GLY A 688 -0.25 10.93 1.13
N GLU A 689 -0.92 10.18 0.26
CA GLU A 689 -1.47 10.66 -1.00
C GLU A 689 -2.88 10.12 -1.24
N LEU A 690 -3.71 10.90 -1.92
CA LEU A 690 -5.04 10.51 -2.38
C LEU A 690 -5.12 10.60 -3.90
N GLU A 691 -5.67 9.57 -4.51
CA GLU A 691 -6.03 9.55 -5.93
C GLU A 691 -7.53 9.33 -6.07
N VAL A 692 -8.17 10.11 -6.93
CA VAL A 692 -9.61 10.01 -7.20
C VAL A 692 -9.81 9.71 -8.66
N ARG A 693 -10.67 8.74 -8.97
CA ARG A 693 -11.21 8.54 -10.31
C ARG A 693 -12.72 8.76 -10.32
N ALA A 694 -13.16 9.65 -11.22
CA ALA A 694 -14.56 9.94 -11.48
C ALA A 694 -14.82 9.85 -13.00
N GLY A 695 -15.30 8.71 -13.46
CA GLY A 695 -15.35 8.31 -14.86
C GLY A 695 -13.93 8.16 -15.42
N LEU A 696 -13.56 9.11 -16.29
CA LEU A 696 -12.23 9.18 -16.89
C LEU A 696 -11.37 10.30 -16.27
N LEU A 697 -11.93 11.14 -15.40
CA LEU A 697 -11.15 12.14 -14.67
C LEU A 697 -10.33 11.42 -13.59
N VAL A 698 -9.03 11.67 -13.56
CA VAL A 698 -8.12 11.21 -12.49
C VAL A 698 -7.40 12.41 -11.91
N GLN A 699 -7.33 12.49 -10.58
CA GLN A 699 -6.63 13.54 -9.85
C GLN A 699 -5.82 12.92 -8.72
N LYS A 700 -4.68 13.53 -8.40
CA LYS A 700 -3.84 13.16 -7.26
C LYS A 700 -3.58 14.37 -6.36
N MET A 701 -3.72 14.20 -5.05
CA MET A 701 -3.48 15.23 -4.04
C MET A 701 -2.64 14.69 -2.87
N PRO A 702 -1.67 15.46 -2.35
CA PRO A 702 -0.97 15.11 -1.12
C PRO A 702 -1.89 15.29 0.10
N ILE A 703 -1.70 14.47 1.14
CA ILE A 703 -2.40 14.61 2.43
C ILE A 703 -1.57 15.53 3.33
N ASN A 704 -1.97 16.81 3.40
CA ASN A 704 -1.28 17.84 4.19
C ASN A 704 -2.07 18.27 5.44
N GLY A 705 -3.21 17.64 5.71
CA GLY A 705 -4.09 17.98 6.80
C GLY A 705 -5.33 17.07 6.85
N PRO A 706 -6.29 17.36 7.75
CA PRO A 706 -7.45 16.51 7.99
C PRO A 706 -8.49 16.52 6.86
N VAL A 707 -8.42 17.47 5.92
CA VAL A 707 -9.37 17.59 4.81
C VAL A 707 -8.60 17.77 3.50
N VAL A 708 -8.95 16.96 2.50
CA VAL A 708 -8.47 17.08 1.12
C VAL A 708 -9.66 17.28 0.19
N HIS A 709 -9.56 18.24 -0.73
CA HIS A 709 -10.65 18.64 -1.63
C HIS A 709 -10.37 18.23 -3.09
N PHE A 710 -11.42 17.82 -3.80
CA PHE A 710 -11.38 17.50 -5.23
C PHE A 710 -12.57 18.16 -5.93
N GLY A 711 -12.31 18.87 -7.02
CA GLY A 711 -13.35 19.25 -7.96
C GLY A 711 -13.58 18.15 -8.99
N LEU A 712 -14.81 17.92 -9.41
CA LEU A 712 -15.19 16.75 -10.22
C LEU A 712 -15.79 17.13 -11.58
N GLY A 713 -15.83 18.42 -11.90
CA GLY A 713 -16.44 18.95 -13.11
C GLY A 713 -17.89 18.52 -13.23
N ASN A 714 -18.21 17.85 -14.34
CA ASN A 714 -19.56 17.37 -14.62
C ASN A 714 -19.84 15.96 -14.06
N GLN A 715 -18.89 15.35 -13.36
CA GLN A 715 -19.04 14.01 -12.82
C GLN A 715 -19.99 14.02 -11.61
N LYS A 716 -20.83 12.99 -11.51
CA LYS A 716 -21.88 12.85 -10.47
C LYS A 716 -21.58 11.76 -9.44
N SER A 717 -20.49 11.05 -9.62
CA SER A 717 -19.99 9.98 -8.73
C SER A 717 -18.47 9.97 -8.75
N VAL A 718 -17.88 9.54 -7.64
CA VAL A 718 -16.48 9.11 -7.59
C VAL A 718 -16.48 7.59 -7.61
N ASP A 719 -15.87 7.01 -8.64
CA ASP A 719 -15.87 5.57 -8.86
C ASP A 719 -14.94 4.88 -7.86
N VAL A 720 -13.77 5.48 -7.62
CA VAL A 720 -12.80 5.02 -6.61
C VAL A 720 -12.02 6.19 -6.03
N VAL A 721 -11.79 6.13 -4.72
CA VAL A 721 -10.78 6.89 -4.00
C VAL A 721 -9.72 5.92 -3.56
N ARG A 722 -8.48 6.10 -4.04
CA ARG A 722 -7.34 5.36 -3.56
C ARG A 722 -6.52 6.21 -2.60
N ILE A 723 -6.10 5.62 -1.49
CA ILE A 723 -5.28 6.23 -0.46
C ILE A 723 -3.95 5.47 -0.42
N VAL A 724 -2.85 6.19 -0.48
CA VAL A 724 -1.52 5.68 -0.12
C VAL A 724 -1.16 6.33 1.20
N TRP A 725 -1.29 5.57 2.29
CA TRP A 725 -0.99 6.06 3.64
C TRP A 725 0.50 6.41 3.79
N PRO A 726 0.90 7.25 4.76
CA PRO A 726 2.30 7.66 4.97
C PRO A 726 3.28 6.51 5.16
N ASN A 727 2.81 5.37 5.67
CA ASN A 727 3.61 4.16 5.82
C ASN A 727 3.70 3.30 4.55
N GLY A 728 3.19 3.80 3.41
CA GLY A 728 3.14 3.13 2.12
C GLY A 728 1.97 2.18 1.91
N ALA A 729 1.12 1.97 2.92
CA ALA A 729 -0.03 1.07 2.84
C ALA A 729 -1.08 1.62 1.85
N PRO A 730 -1.50 0.84 0.84
CA PRO A 730 -2.56 1.25 -0.06
C PRO A 730 -3.95 0.81 0.40
N GLN A 731 -4.94 1.59 -0.01
CA GLN A 731 -6.35 1.33 0.24
C GLN A 731 -7.20 1.93 -0.88
N ALA A 732 -8.35 1.31 -1.15
CA ALA A 732 -9.34 1.85 -2.08
C ALA A 732 -10.74 1.84 -1.44
N GLU A 733 -11.47 2.91 -1.66
CA GLU A 733 -12.89 3.06 -1.35
C GLU A 733 -13.66 3.29 -2.66
N PHE A 734 -14.84 2.68 -2.83
CA PHE A 734 -15.58 2.69 -4.09
C PHE A 734 -16.98 3.27 -3.95
N ASP A 735 -17.58 3.64 -5.08
CA ASP A 735 -18.97 4.11 -5.17
C ASP A 735 -19.27 5.27 -4.22
N VAL A 736 -18.32 6.20 -4.14
CA VAL A 736 -18.42 7.36 -3.25
C VAL A 736 -19.33 8.39 -3.91
N ALA A 737 -20.46 8.69 -3.27
CA ALA A 737 -21.34 9.77 -3.73
C ALA A 737 -20.60 11.12 -3.66
N THR A 738 -20.90 12.04 -4.57
CA THR A 738 -20.29 13.38 -4.61
C THR A 738 -21.00 14.36 -3.65
N ASN A 739 -20.35 15.49 -3.38
CA ASN A 739 -20.85 16.60 -2.55
C ASN A 739 -21.09 16.18 -1.10
N GLN A 740 -20.21 15.35 -0.58
CA GLN A 740 -20.18 14.93 0.82
C GLN A 740 -18.74 14.84 1.30
N ALA A 741 -18.56 14.40 2.54
CA ALA A 741 -17.28 13.99 3.03
C ALA A 741 -17.24 12.49 3.36
N LEU A 742 -16.09 11.87 3.12
CA LEU A 742 -15.86 10.44 3.34
C LEU A 742 -14.79 10.24 4.41
N LEU A 743 -15.04 9.28 5.31
CA LEU A 743 -14.08 8.77 6.27
C LEU A 743 -13.43 7.49 5.72
N ALA A 744 -12.11 7.46 5.60
CA ALA A 744 -11.37 6.28 5.16
C ALA A 744 -10.45 5.73 6.26
N LYS A 745 -10.51 4.40 6.49
CA LYS A 745 -9.90 3.70 7.63
C LYS A 745 -8.84 2.70 7.18
N GLN A 746 -7.62 2.78 7.71
CA GLN A 746 -6.52 1.88 7.36
C GLN A 746 -6.82 0.40 7.67
N ARG A 747 -6.33 -0.52 6.80
CA ARG A 747 -6.43 -1.99 6.95
C ARG A 747 -5.03 -2.62 6.99
N LEU A 748 -4.90 -3.77 7.65
CA LEU A 748 -3.63 -4.49 7.90
C LEU A 748 -2.84 -4.86 6.62
N THR A 749 -1.50 -4.86 6.72
CA THR A 749 -0.58 -4.94 5.55
C THR A 749 0.49 -6.04 5.55
N GLY A 750 0.82 -6.71 6.67
CA GLY A 750 1.96 -7.66 6.72
C GLY A 750 1.73 -8.92 7.59
N SER A 751 2.16 -10.09 7.09
CA SER A 751 2.30 -11.36 7.81
C SER A 751 2.95 -12.43 6.91
N CYS A 752 3.60 -13.41 7.54
CA CYS A 752 4.26 -14.57 6.91
C CYS A 752 3.35 -15.41 5.97
N PRO A 753 3.93 -16.21 5.06
CA PRO A 753 3.19 -16.91 4.02
C PRO A 753 2.24 -17.99 4.59
N PHE A 754 1.13 -18.23 3.89
CA PHE A 754 0.09 -19.14 4.33
C PHE A 754 0.27 -20.55 3.76
N LEU A 755 0.18 -21.55 4.64
CA LEU A 755 0.18 -22.98 4.27
C LEU A 755 -1.24 -23.50 4.16
N PHE A 756 -1.57 -24.09 3.02
CA PHE A 756 -2.82 -24.81 2.78
C PHE A 756 -2.55 -26.31 2.54
N ALA A 757 -3.54 -27.14 2.90
CA ALA A 757 -3.52 -28.58 2.67
C ALA A 757 -4.88 -29.09 2.18
N TRP A 758 -4.85 -30.12 1.32
CA TRP A 758 -6.06 -30.84 0.93
C TRP A 758 -6.56 -31.75 2.06
N ASN A 759 -7.73 -31.43 2.58
CA ASN A 759 -8.33 -32.16 3.71
C ASN A 759 -9.30 -33.28 3.29
N GLY A 760 -9.42 -33.58 1.99
CA GLY A 760 -10.33 -34.59 1.45
C GLY A 760 -11.59 -34.02 0.79
N LYS A 761 -11.88 -32.74 1.04
CA LYS A 761 -13.05 -32.04 0.48
C LYS A 761 -12.66 -30.79 -0.29
N ARG A 762 -11.75 -29.99 0.27
CA ARG A 762 -11.26 -28.74 -0.29
C ARG A 762 -9.84 -28.46 0.18
N MET A 763 -9.20 -27.49 -0.47
CA MET A 763 -7.98 -26.89 0.05
C MET A 763 -8.34 -26.03 1.28
N SER A 764 -7.66 -26.22 2.40
CA SER A 764 -7.95 -25.51 3.65
C SER A 764 -6.69 -24.97 4.32
N PHE A 765 -6.81 -23.77 4.90
CA PHE A 765 -5.75 -23.16 5.67
C PHE A 765 -5.31 -24.06 6.82
N VAL A 766 -3.99 -24.20 6.97
CA VAL A 766 -3.36 -24.94 8.06
C VAL A 766 -2.88 -23.94 9.09
N LYS A 767 -1.83 -23.19 8.76
CA LYS A 767 -1.16 -22.16 9.58
C LYS A 767 -0.32 -21.25 8.66
N ASP A 768 0.22 -20.16 9.18
CA ASP A 768 1.36 -19.46 8.55
C ASP A 768 2.68 -20.23 8.78
N CYS A 769 3.74 -19.96 8.01
CA CYS A 769 5.07 -20.58 8.18
C CYS A 769 6.21 -19.58 7.90
N ASN A 770 7.46 -19.94 8.19
CA ASN A 770 8.66 -19.11 7.91
C ASN A 770 8.72 -17.80 8.73
N TRP A 771 8.22 -17.85 9.98
CA TRP A 771 8.13 -16.70 10.88
C TRP A 771 9.44 -16.39 11.61
N ARG A 772 10.38 -17.36 11.67
CA ARG A 772 11.58 -17.30 12.54
C ARG A 772 12.75 -16.49 11.98
N SER A 773 12.68 -16.09 10.72
CA SER A 773 13.79 -15.51 9.96
C SER A 773 13.40 -14.21 9.24
N PRO A 774 12.80 -13.22 9.94
CA PRO A 774 12.51 -11.94 9.33
C PRO A 774 13.81 -11.17 9.05
N LEU A 775 13.89 -10.52 7.89
CA LEU A 775 15.04 -9.74 7.47
C LEU A 775 14.81 -8.26 7.72
N GLY A 776 15.71 -7.62 8.47
CA GLY A 776 15.67 -6.17 8.69
C GLY A 776 14.56 -5.68 9.63
N LEU A 777 13.72 -6.58 10.16
CA LEU A 777 12.62 -6.28 11.07
C LEU A 777 13.15 -5.72 12.40
N LYS A 778 12.52 -4.65 12.91
CA LYS A 778 12.77 -4.13 14.25
C LYS A 778 11.97 -4.95 15.27
N ILE A 779 12.63 -5.50 16.30
CA ILE A 779 12.02 -6.27 17.39
C ILE A 779 12.31 -5.61 18.74
N ASN A 780 11.39 -5.78 19.70
CA ASN A 780 11.51 -5.29 21.08
C ASN A 780 11.87 -3.79 21.14
N ALA A 781 11.19 -2.99 20.33
CA ALA A 781 11.29 -1.54 20.31
C ALA A 781 12.59 -0.90 19.75
N GLN A 782 13.72 -1.60 19.57
CA GLN A 782 14.94 -0.91 19.06
C GLN A 782 15.89 -1.78 18.21
N ASP A 783 15.95 -3.09 18.47
CA ASP A 783 16.97 -3.95 17.85
C ASP A 783 16.49 -4.52 16.51
N THR A 784 17.39 -4.58 15.53
CA THR A 784 17.11 -5.34 14.30
C THR A 784 17.24 -6.82 14.63
N ALA A 785 16.22 -7.62 14.33
CA ALA A 785 16.29 -9.06 14.52
C ALA A 785 17.49 -9.62 13.74
N GLY A 786 18.38 -10.32 14.44
CA GLY A 786 19.38 -11.15 13.75
C GLY A 786 18.69 -12.33 13.08
N VAL A 787 19.28 -12.86 12.00
CA VAL A 787 18.87 -14.15 11.45
C VAL A 787 19.41 -15.23 12.40
N VAL A 788 18.54 -15.80 13.24
CA VAL A 788 18.96 -16.76 14.28
C VAL A 788 18.63 -18.22 13.91
N GLN A 789 17.49 -18.48 13.26
CA GLN A 789 17.11 -19.79 12.71
C GLN A 789 16.20 -19.62 11.50
N THR A 790 16.65 -20.15 10.37
CA THR A 790 15.96 -20.15 9.07
C THR A 790 15.02 -21.33 8.91
N GLU A 791 15.33 -22.47 9.56
CA GLU A 791 14.48 -23.66 9.52
C GLU A 791 13.27 -23.53 10.47
N ASP A 792 12.06 -23.66 9.93
CA ASP A 792 10.79 -23.59 10.66
C ASP A 792 9.99 -24.91 10.51
N TRP A 793 9.40 -25.38 11.61
CA TRP A 793 8.68 -26.66 11.70
C TRP A 793 7.24 -26.41 12.12
N VAL A 794 6.29 -26.81 11.29
CA VAL A 794 4.86 -26.62 11.51
C VAL A 794 4.15 -27.98 11.52
N LYS A 795 3.36 -28.28 12.56
CA LYS A 795 2.55 -29.51 12.58
C LYS A 795 1.36 -29.38 11.62
N VAL A 796 1.21 -30.36 10.74
CA VAL A 796 0.00 -30.56 9.93
C VAL A 796 -0.67 -31.83 10.44
N ARG A 797 -1.88 -31.70 10.99
CA ARG A 797 -2.57 -32.84 11.59
C ARG A 797 -3.08 -33.82 10.53
N ARG A 798 -3.24 -35.08 10.93
CA ARG A 798 -3.79 -36.15 10.10
C ARG A 798 -5.18 -35.88 9.51
N ASP A 799 -6.00 -35.05 10.17
CA ASP A 799 -7.32 -34.63 9.69
C ASP A 799 -7.27 -33.45 8.70
N GLN A 800 -6.12 -32.76 8.61
CA GLN A 800 -5.91 -31.62 7.73
C GLN A 800 -5.28 -32.00 6.38
N LEU A 801 -4.64 -33.17 6.30
CA LEU A 801 -3.94 -33.62 5.09
C LEU A 801 -4.24 -35.07 4.77
N VAL A 802 -4.92 -35.29 3.64
CA VAL A 802 -5.22 -36.64 3.12
C VAL A 802 -4.75 -36.79 1.68
N PRO A 803 -4.49 -38.02 1.20
CA PRO A 803 -4.10 -38.24 -0.19
C PRO A 803 -5.18 -37.78 -1.20
N LYS A 804 -4.73 -37.15 -2.29
CA LYS A 804 -5.52 -36.80 -3.49
C LYS A 804 -4.73 -37.24 -4.72
N ASP A 805 -5.36 -38.04 -5.59
CA ASP A 805 -4.77 -38.49 -6.86
C ASP A 805 -3.36 -39.11 -6.72
N GLY A 806 -3.09 -39.79 -5.59
CA GLY A 806 -1.79 -40.43 -5.31
C GLY A 806 -0.74 -39.54 -4.62
N TYR A 807 -1.10 -38.30 -4.27
CA TYR A 807 -0.21 -37.30 -3.67
C TYR A 807 -0.79 -36.69 -2.38
N TYR A 808 0.08 -36.14 -1.54
CA TYR A 808 -0.33 -35.11 -0.58
C TYR A 808 -0.19 -33.74 -1.25
N ASP A 809 -1.31 -33.02 -1.42
CA ASP A 809 -1.38 -31.69 -2.05
C ASP A 809 -1.33 -30.61 -0.96
N LEU A 810 -0.24 -29.83 -0.96
CA LEU A 810 -0.04 -28.66 -0.10
C LEU A 810 0.31 -27.45 -0.96
N ARG A 811 -0.01 -26.25 -0.47
CA ARG A 811 0.27 -24.99 -1.17
C ARG A 811 0.79 -23.95 -0.21
N VAL A 812 1.71 -23.13 -0.68
CA VAL A 812 2.21 -21.96 0.04
C VAL A 812 1.86 -20.72 -0.76
N THR A 813 1.14 -19.77 -0.16
CA THR A 813 0.74 -18.52 -0.80
C THR A 813 1.38 -17.31 -0.13
N ALA A 814 1.70 -16.29 -0.92
CA ALA A 814 2.26 -15.03 -0.48
C ALA A 814 1.22 -13.91 -0.65
N ASP A 815 0.37 -13.67 0.34
CA ASP A 815 -0.78 -12.76 0.19
C ASP A 815 -0.51 -11.31 0.67
N LEU A 816 0.61 -11.06 1.36
CA LEU A 816 0.85 -9.80 2.06
C LEU A 816 2.08 -9.07 1.52
N TRP A 817 2.36 -7.86 2.01
CA TRP A 817 3.42 -6.99 1.49
C TRP A 817 4.83 -7.48 1.88
N GLU A 818 5.20 -8.66 1.37
CA GLU A 818 6.40 -9.38 1.73
C GLU A 818 7.02 -10.09 0.52
N ALA A 819 8.33 -10.31 0.58
CA ALA A 819 9.06 -11.23 -0.27
C ALA A 819 9.55 -12.42 0.56
N HIS A 820 9.43 -13.63 0.02
CA HIS A 820 9.85 -14.86 0.69
C HIS A 820 10.95 -15.56 -0.09
N PHE A 821 12.00 -15.97 0.62
CA PHE A 821 13.16 -16.68 0.09
C PHE A 821 13.14 -18.10 0.65
N PHE A 822 12.70 -19.08 -0.13
CA PHE A 822 12.73 -20.50 0.26
C PHE A 822 13.96 -21.19 -0.33
N ASP A 823 14.90 -21.60 0.51
CA ASP A 823 16.10 -22.37 0.13
C ASP A 823 15.81 -23.89 0.17
N TYR A 824 14.89 -24.30 1.04
CA TYR A 824 14.58 -25.70 1.20
C TYR A 824 13.16 -25.94 1.71
N LEU A 825 12.55 -27.04 1.26
CA LEU A 825 11.22 -27.42 1.72
C LEU A 825 11.00 -28.94 1.68
N SER A 826 10.37 -29.48 2.73
CA SER A 826 9.96 -30.89 2.77
C SER A 826 8.74 -31.16 3.65
N LEU A 827 8.12 -32.33 3.46
CA LEU A 827 7.07 -32.85 4.33
C LEU A 827 7.59 -34.07 5.07
N MET A 828 7.56 -34.06 6.40
CA MET A 828 7.91 -35.22 7.22
C MET A 828 6.65 -35.96 7.64
N ALA A 829 6.49 -37.20 7.18
CA ALA A 829 5.50 -38.13 7.70
C ALA A 829 6.00 -38.74 9.00
N VAL A 830 5.22 -38.65 10.07
CA VAL A 830 5.55 -39.16 11.40
C VAL A 830 4.51 -40.21 11.79
N ASP A 831 4.89 -41.48 11.66
CA ASP A 831 4.06 -42.57 12.17
C ASP A 831 4.34 -42.78 13.65
N HIS A 832 3.27 -42.88 14.43
CA HIS A 832 3.34 -43.12 15.86
C HIS A 832 2.20 -44.04 16.35
N PRO A 833 2.37 -44.74 17.49
CA PRO A 833 1.32 -45.59 18.04
C PRO A 833 0.00 -44.86 18.31
N VAL A 834 -1.11 -45.58 18.18
CA VAL A 834 -2.41 -45.11 18.68
C VAL A 834 -2.32 -44.88 20.19
N GLY A 835 -2.91 -43.79 20.68
CA GLY A 835 -2.82 -43.39 22.08
C GLY A 835 -1.60 -42.53 22.42
N THR A 836 -0.87 -42.05 21.40
CA THR A 836 0.11 -40.96 21.54
C THR A 836 -0.25 -39.81 20.59
N ASP A 837 0.22 -38.61 20.90
CA ASP A 837 0.25 -37.46 19.99
C ASP A 837 1.69 -36.97 19.81
N ILE A 838 1.97 -36.36 18.65
CA ILE A 838 3.25 -35.73 18.34
C ILE A 838 3.11 -34.21 18.25
N TRP A 839 4.16 -33.49 18.64
CA TRP A 839 4.18 -32.03 18.61
C TRP A 839 5.53 -31.50 18.16
N VAL A 840 5.51 -30.28 17.63
CA VAL A 840 6.69 -29.42 17.42
C VAL A 840 6.42 -28.11 18.16
N ASP A 841 7.45 -27.46 18.68
CA ASP A 841 7.30 -26.20 19.40
C ASP A 841 7.35 -25.04 18.41
N GLU A 842 6.21 -24.38 18.16
CA GLU A 842 6.04 -23.35 17.11
C GLU A 842 6.23 -21.92 17.65
N ARG A 843 7.09 -21.76 18.66
CA ARG A 843 7.43 -20.45 19.25
C ARG A 843 8.59 -19.76 18.56
N PHE A 844 8.55 -18.43 18.59
CA PHE A 844 9.72 -17.59 18.42
C PHE A 844 10.30 -17.26 19.80
N SER A 845 11.54 -17.66 20.07
CA SER A 845 12.22 -17.36 21.34
C SER A 845 13.73 -17.27 21.17
N VAL A 846 14.40 -16.54 22.07
CA VAL A 846 15.86 -16.49 22.17
C VAL A 846 16.25 -16.87 23.60
N PRO A 847 16.95 -18.02 23.83
CA PRO A 847 17.37 -19.01 22.85
C PRO A 847 16.19 -19.79 22.23
N MET A 848 16.43 -20.39 21.06
CA MET A 848 15.38 -21.01 20.25
C MET A 848 15.01 -22.40 20.74
N PRO A 849 13.76 -22.85 20.53
CA PRO A 849 13.38 -24.21 20.82
C PRO A 849 14.12 -25.18 19.89
N PRO A 850 14.57 -26.35 20.39
CA PRO A 850 15.14 -27.39 19.53
C PRO A 850 14.14 -27.84 18.46
N LEU A 851 14.62 -28.02 17.21
CA LEU A 851 13.83 -28.60 16.13
C LEU A 851 13.74 -30.12 16.34
N GLN A 852 12.65 -30.56 16.97
CA GLN A 852 12.43 -31.96 17.29
C GLN A 852 10.94 -32.29 17.35
N VAL A 853 10.62 -33.56 17.06
CA VAL A 853 9.29 -34.12 17.30
C VAL A 853 9.20 -34.62 18.74
N ILE A 854 8.24 -34.10 19.50
CA ILE A 854 7.98 -34.48 20.89
C ILE A 854 6.75 -35.40 20.92
N ALA A 855 6.94 -36.63 21.38
CA ALA A 855 5.85 -37.57 21.62
C ALA A 855 5.28 -37.41 23.03
N THR A 856 3.95 -37.43 23.14
CA THR A 856 3.21 -37.29 24.39
C THR A 856 2.04 -38.27 24.45
N ALA A 857 1.53 -38.53 25.65
CA ALA A 857 0.16 -39.04 25.81
C ALA A 857 -0.84 -37.93 25.39
N PRO A 858 -2.12 -38.27 25.09
CA PRO A 858 -3.12 -37.27 24.76
C PRO A 858 -3.18 -36.16 25.80
N SER A 859 -3.30 -34.92 25.36
CA SER A 859 -3.35 -33.77 26.25
C SER A 859 -4.65 -33.71 27.06
N HIS A 860 -4.56 -33.24 28.29
CA HIS A 860 -5.68 -33.01 29.19
C HIS A 860 -5.89 -31.50 29.39
N PRO A 861 -7.13 -30.98 29.31
CA PRO A 861 -7.38 -29.57 29.58
C PRO A 861 -6.99 -29.21 31.02
N VAL A 862 -6.66 -27.94 31.24
CA VAL A 862 -6.41 -27.42 32.59
C VAL A 862 -7.71 -27.41 33.41
N THR A 863 -7.61 -27.46 34.73
CA THR A 863 -8.80 -27.60 35.58
C THR A 863 -9.50 -26.26 35.83
N ARG A 864 -8.72 -25.21 36.11
CA ARG A 864 -9.21 -23.85 36.31
C ARG A 864 -8.20 -22.83 35.81
N ALA A 865 -8.69 -21.69 35.33
CA ALA A 865 -7.86 -20.56 34.98
C ALA A 865 -8.52 -19.23 35.38
N TRP A 866 -7.69 -18.26 35.72
CA TRP A 866 -8.09 -16.90 36.03
C TRP A 866 -7.23 -15.92 35.24
N ASP A 867 -7.82 -14.83 34.80
CA ASP A 867 -7.05 -13.71 34.29
C ASP A 867 -6.41 -12.90 35.43
N ASP A 868 -5.68 -11.85 35.07
CA ASP A 868 -4.97 -11.00 36.01
C ASP A 868 -5.89 -10.07 36.83
N ASN A 869 -7.16 -9.95 36.45
CA ASN A 869 -8.22 -9.29 37.22
C ASN A 869 -8.93 -10.24 38.19
N GLY A 870 -8.57 -11.53 38.17
CA GLY A 870 -9.18 -12.58 39.00
C GLY A 870 -10.50 -13.12 38.46
N GLN A 871 -10.87 -12.80 37.21
CA GLN A 871 -12.03 -13.36 36.54
C GLN A 871 -11.75 -14.81 36.14
N ASP A 872 -12.72 -15.70 36.34
CA ASP A 872 -12.63 -17.09 35.87
C ASP A 872 -12.75 -17.12 34.34
N VAL A 873 -11.71 -17.64 33.69
CA VAL A 873 -11.60 -17.75 32.22
C VAL A 873 -11.47 -19.20 31.77
N THR A 874 -11.78 -20.16 32.65
CA THR A 874 -11.62 -21.60 32.40
C THR A 874 -12.35 -22.06 31.14
N ASP A 875 -13.57 -21.57 30.92
CA ASP A 875 -14.38 -21.98 29.78
C ASP A 875 -13.86 -21.47 28.43
N ILE A 876 -13.10 -20.38 28.43
CA ILE A 876 -12.49 -19.79 27.22
C ILE A 876 -11.30 -20.65 26.78
N ILE A 877 -10.44 -21.05 27.74
CA ILE A 877 -9.14 -21.68 27.44
C ILE A 877 -9.13 -23.22 27.50
N LYS A 878 -10.30 -23.87 27.63
CA LYS A 878 -10.38 -25.35 27.76
C LYS A 878 -10.36 -26.10 26.43
N ALA A 879 -10.79 -25.48 25.33
CA ALA A 879 -11.02 -26.13 24.05
C ALA A 879 -10.55 -25.25 22.88
N GLU A 880 -10.08 -25.88 21.80
CA GLU A 880 -9.77 -25.16 20.55
C GLU A 880 -11.08 -24.96 19.77
N ASP A 881 -11.82 -23.88 20.09
CA ASP A 881 -13.11 -23.55 19.48
C ASP A 881 -13.15 -22.17 18.79
N GLY A 882 -12.06 -21.42 18.86
CA GLY A 882 -11.92 -20.09 18.27
C GLY A 882 -12.45 -18.97 19.18
N HIS A 883 -12.70 -19.25 20.47
CA HIS A 883 -12.97 -18.24 21.48
C HIS A 883 -11.69 -17.92 22.26
N TYR A 884 -11.14 -16.73 22.00
CA TYR A 884 -9.84 -16.36 22.53
C TYR A 884 -9.95 -15.55 23.83
N LEU A 885 -9.01 -15.77 24.75
CA LEU A 885 -8.82 -14.93 25.93
C LEU A 885 -8.33 -13.53 25.51
N ASP A 886 -9.09 -12.49 25.87
CA ASP A 886 -8.86 -11.11 25.44
C ASP A 886 -9.07 -10.04 26.54
N THR A 887 -9.14 -10.45 27.81
CA THR A 887 -9.45 -9.59 28.97
C THR A 887 -8.33 -8.63 29.39
N PHE A 888 -7.17 -8.72 28.74
CA PHE A 888 -6.02 -7.85 29.02
C PHE A 888 -6.21 -6.40 28.56
N GLY A 889 -7.31 -6.08 27.85
CA GLY A 889 -7.56 -4.73 27.31
C GLY A 889 -6.68 -4.45 26.08
N ARG A 890 -6.56 -3.19 25.66
CA ARG A 890 -5.69 -2.80 24.54
C ARG A 890 -4.74 -1.70 24.99
N GLY A 891 -3.56 -1.66 24.37
CA GLY A 891 -2.60 -0.59 24.59
C GLY A 891 -2.75 0.53 23.56
N GLU A 892 -1.82 1.48 23.58
CA GLU A 892 -1.76 2.54 22.58
C GLU A 892 -1.38 2.00 21.19
N TYR A 893 -0.53 0.97 21.15
CA TYR A 893 0.00 0.38 19.92
C TYR A 893 -0.50 -1.04 19.73
N GLN A 894 -0.72 -1.44 18.47
CA GLN A 894 -1.09 -2.81 18.11
C GLN A 894 -0.08 -3.81 18.67
N GLY A 895 -0.57 -4.90 19.26
CA GLY A 895 0.25 -6.02 19.71
C GLY A 895 0.93 -5.85 21.08
N VAL A 896 0.79 -4.67 21.71
CA VAL A 896 1.30 -4.38 23.05
C VAL A 896 0.16 -3.83 23.91
N THR A 897 0.07 -4.32 25.13
CA THR A 897 -0.92 -3.88 26.12
C THR A 897 -0.25 -3.68 27.48
N ARG A 898 -1.05 -3.47 28.52
CA ARG A 898 -0.56 -3.51 29.90
C ARG A 898 0.01 -4.89 30.24
N ASP A 899 0.85 -4.95 31.27
CA ASP A 899 1.31 -6.22 31.83
C ASP A 899 0.09 -7.04 32.32
N HIS A 900 0.01 -8.31 31.89
CA HIS A 900 -1.08 -9.22 32.19
C HIS A 900 -0.60 -10.67 32.33
N TYR A 901 -1.47 -11.52 32.88
CA TYR A 901 -1.17 -12.94 33.02
C TYR A 901 -2.44 -13.80 33.03
N VAL A 902 -2.29 -15.06 32.63
CA VAL A 902 -3.27 -16.11 32.92
C VAL A 902 -2.71 -17.02 34.02
N GLU A 903 -3.39 -17.06 35.16
CA GLU A 903 -3.14 -18.00 36.25
C GLU A 903 -3.87 -19.31 35.95
N VAL A 904 -3.14 -20.43 35.99
CA VAL A 904 -3.65 -21.74 35.63
C VAL A 904 -3.44 -22.72 36.77
N GLU A 905 -4.47 -23.48 37.11
CA GLU A 905 -4.41 -24.65 37.99
C GLU A 905 -4.56 -25.94 37.15
N LEU A 906 -3.53 -26.77 37.18
CA LEU A 906 -3.49 -28.00 36.37
C LEU A 906 -4.41 -29.12 36.89
N GLY A 907 -4.74 -29.12 38.19
CA GLY A 907 -5.55 -30.15 38.84
C GLY A 907 -4.74 -31.20 39.62
N GLN A 908 -5.44 -32.05 40.38
CA GLN A 908 -4.80 -33.09 41.22
C GLN A 908 -4.37 -34.33 40.43
N GLU A 909 -4.95 -34.55 39.25
CA GLU A 909 -4.70 -35.73 38.40
C GLU A 909 -3.36 -35.67 37.67
N VAL A 910 -2.69 -34.51 37.68
CA VAL A 910 -1.44 -34.30 36.96
C VAL A 910 -0.30 -35.11 37.58
N PRO A 911 0.42 -35.94 36.80
CA PRO A 911 1.47 -36.80 37.31
C PRO A 911 2.55 -36.05 38.08
N ARG A 912 2.86 -36.48 39.31
CA ARG A 912 3.89 -35.83 40.14
C ARG A 912 5.32 -36.08 39.68
N ASN A 913 5.53 -37.17 38.94
CA ASN A 913 6.82 -37.63 38.43
C ASN A 913 6.72 -37.88 36.92
N GLY A 914 7.87 -37.88 36.23
CA GLY A 914 7.94 -38.05 34.77
C GLY A 914 8.00 -36.71 34.04
N HIS A 915 8.05 -36.78 32.70
CA HIS A 915 8.12 -35.60 31.85
C HIS A 915 6.74 -34.96 31.69
N LEU A 916 6.65 -33.65 31.87
CA LEU A 916 5.39 -32.90 31.77
C LEU A 916 5.55 -31.69 30.84
N TRP A 917 4.60 -31.56 29.92
CA TRP A 917 4.53 -30.44 28.99
C TRP A 917 3.23 -29.66 29.18
N LEU A 918 3.33 -28.35 29.14
CA LEU A 918 2.21 -27.47 28.79
C LEU A 918 2.13 -27.45 27.25
N VAL A 919 0.96 -27.76 26.72
CA VAL A 919 0.58 -27.62 25.31
C VAL A 919 -0.40 -26.47 25.24
N ALA A 920 0.05 -25.32 24.74
CA ALA A 920 -0.75 -24.11 24.67
C ALA A 920 -0.95 -23.68 23.21
N LYS A 921 -2.20 -23.42 22.84
CA LYS A 921 -2.61 -23.06 21.49
C LYS A 921 -3.19 -21.66 21.48
N GLY A 922 -2.72 -20.84 20.55
CA GLY A 922 -3.12 -19.45 20.44
C GLY A 922 -2.41 -18.74 19.30
N TRP A 923 -2.56 -17.44 19.26
CA TRP A 923 -1.89 -16.58 18.28
C TRP A 923 -1.41 -15.28 18.93
N LEU A 924 -0.44 -14.64 18.29
CA LEU A 924 0.06 -13.31 18.64
C LEU A 924 -0.50 -12.30 17.63
N HIS A 925 -1.06 -11.20 18.11
CA HIS A 925 -1.25 -10.01 17.28
C HIS A 925 0.07 -9.22 17.27
N PRO A 926 0.85 -9.23 16.18
CA PRO A 926 2.22 -8.72 16.22
C PRO A 926 2.28 -7.19 16.18
N THR A 927 3.35 -6.62 16.73
CA THR A 927 3.80 -5.28 16.35
C THR A 927 4.45 -5.31 14.96
N ASP A 928 4.47 -4.18 14.25
CA ASP A 928 5.26 -4.01 13.02
C ASP A 928 6.54 -3.18 13.26
N SER A 929 7.38 -3.02 12.23
CA SER A 929 8.64 -2.26 12.36
C SER A 929 8.41 -0.81 12.76
N SER A 930 7.40 -0.13 12.23
CA SER A 930 7.09 1.28 12.56
C SER A 930 6.67 1.42 14.02
N ILE A 931 5.75 0.58 14.50
CA ILE A 931 5.35 0.53 15.91
C ILE A 931 6.56 0.27 16.81
N ASN A 932 7.42 -0.69 16.44
CA ASN A 932 8.60 -0.97 17.24
C ASN A 932 9.54 0.25 17.26
N VAL A 933 9.73 0.98 16.15
CA VAL A 933 10.47 2.24 16.16
C VAL A 933 9.85 3.25 17.12
N ALA A 934 8.54 3.52 17.01
CA ALA A 934 7.83 4.46 17.89
C ALA A 934 7.96 4.08 19.39
N LEU A 935 7.71 2.81 19.73
CA LEU A 935 7.88 2.28 21.09
C LEU A 935 9.31 2.47 21.62
N GLY A 936 10.31 2.43 20.74
CA GLY A 936 11.72 2.62 21.08
C GLY A 936 12.10 4.05 21.40
N GLN A 937 11.33 5.01 20.92
CA GLN A 937 11.64 6.42 21.06
C GLN A 937 11.07 7.04 22.34
N GLY A 938 9.98 6.48 22.86
CA GLY A 938 9.30 6.89 24.08
C GLY A 938 9.75 6.16 25.35
N HIS A 939 9.09 6.48 26.47
CA HIS A 939 9.29 5.83 27.77
C HIS A 939 8.18 4.83 28.12
N GLY A 940 7.43 4.37 27.11
CA GLY A 940 6.33 3.42 27.26
C GLY A 940 6.78 2.03 27.75
N PRO A 941 5.83 1.12 28.06
CA PRO A 941 6.15 -0.22 28.50
C PRO A 941 6.91 -1.01 27.41
N ILE A 942 8.11 -1.49 27.75
CA ILE A 942 8.94 -2.28 26.83
C ILE A 942 8.27 -3.63 26.56
N PRO A 943 8.05 -4.02 25.29
CA PRO A 943 7.49 -5.32 24.93
C PRO A 943 8.36 -6.46 25.49
N HIS A 944 7.73 -7.47 26.08
CA HIS A 944 8.43 -8.63 26.61
C HIS A 944 7.65 -9.93 26.40
N GLY A 945 8.35 -10.95 25.90
CA GLY A 945 7.79 -12.28 25.70
C GLY A 945 7.34 -12.97 26.99
N LEU A 946 6.72 -14.14 26.84
CA LEU A 946 6.14 -14.90 27.93
C LEU A 946 7.18 -15.23 29.01
N SER A 947 6.75 -15.18 30.27
CA SER A 947 7.45 -15.80 31.39
C SER A 947 6.53 -16.79 32.09
N LEU A 948 7.12 -17.88 32.60
CA LEU A 948 6.42 -18.84 33.43
C LEU A 948 6.74 -18.55 34.89
N GLU A 949 5.74 -18.12 35.65
CA GLU A 949 5.80 -18.03 37.09
C GLU A 949 5.12 -19.24 37.73
N VAL A 950 5.57 -19.66 38.90
CA VAL A 950 4.97 -20.76 39.67
C VAL A 950 4.77 -20.33 41.12
N ALA A 951 3.82 -20.97 41.80
CA ALA A 951 3.57 -20.70 43.21
C ALA A 951 4.85 -20.95 44.06
N ASP A 952 5.15 -20.01 44.96
CA ASP A 952 6.34 -20.06 45.82
C ASP A 952 6.14 -20.86 47.13
N GLY A 953 4.92 -21.39 47.35
CA GLY A 953 4.52 -22.11 48.55
C GLY A 953 4.22 -21.22 49.77
N LYS A 954 4.34 -19.90 49.65
CA LYS A 954 4.09 -18.88 50.70
C LYS A 954 2.95 -17.92 50.33
N GLY A 955 2.21 -18.22 49.27
CA GLY A 955 1.14 -17.37 48.74
C GLY A 955 1.61 -16.35 47.70
N GLY A 956 2.87 -16.39 47.29
CA GLY A 956 3.45 -15.56 46.23
C GLY A 956 3.82 -16.37 44.97
N TRP A 957 4.51 -15.69 44.05
CA TRP A 957 4.92 -16.20 42.75
C TRP A 957 6.42 -16.04 42.56
N LYS A 958 7.07 -17.03 41.93
CA LYS A 958 8.46 -16.96 41.50
C LYS A 958 8.55 -17.22 40.00
N VAL A 959 9.41 -16.49 39.30
CA VAL A 959 9.73 -16.77 37.89
C VAL A 959 10.50 -18.10 37.83
N ALA A 960 9.91 -19.12 37.20
CA ALA A 960 10.53 -20.42 36.98
C ALA A 960 11.32 -20.47 35.66
N ARG A 961 10.81 -19.78 34.63
CA ARG A 961 11.44 -19.64 33.32
C ARG A 961 11.16 -18.22 32.78
N PRO A 962 12.18 -17.35 32.66
CA PRO A 962 12.04 -16.09 31.94
C PRO A 962 12.13 -16.32 30.42
N LEU A 963 11.67 -15.35 29.62
CA LEU A 963 11.94 -15.25 28.17
C LEU A 963 11.56 -16.51 27.36
N LEU A 964 10.37 -17.04 27.58
CA LEU A 964 9.81 -18.17 26.83
C LEU A 964 9.40 -17.80 25.39
N GLY A 965 9.56 -16.55 24.98
CA GLY A 965 9.16 -16.07 23.66
C GLY A 965 7.64 -15.97 23.53
N PHE A 966 7.11 -16.22 22.33
CA PHE A 966 5.68 -16.10 22.03
C PHE A 966 5.28 -16.98 20.83
N PRO A 967 3.98 -17.21 20.60
CA PRO A 967 3.49 -17.90 19.40
C PRO A 967 3.99 -17.21 18.11
N ALA A 968 4.65 -17.94 17.22
CA ALA A 968 5.24 -17.38 16.00
C ALA A 968 4.20 -17.23 14.86
N GLY A 969 3.10 -16.52 15.09
CA GLY A 969 2.05 -16.27 14.10
C GLY A 969 0.67 -16.82 14.48
N LYS A 970 -0.10 -17.23 13.48
CA LYS A 970 -1.51 -17.64 13.58
C LYS A 970 -1.66 -19.14 13.87
N LEU A 971 -2.59 -19.47 14.77
CA LEU A 971 -2.98 -20.85 15.13
C LEU A 971 -1.81 -21.75 15.58
N LYS A 972 -0.88 -21.20 16.36
CA LYS A 972 0.34 -21.90 16.77
C LYS A 972 0.14 -22.75 18.01
N THR A 973 0.92 -23.83 18.09
CA THR A 973 1.07 -24.66 19.28
C THR A 973 2.44 -24.44 19.90
N ILE A 974 2.44 -23.97 21.14
CA ILE A 974 3.64 -23.76 21.93
C ILE A 974 3.81 -24.88 22.97
N LEU A 975 5.05 -25.27 23.22
CA LEU A 975 5.37 -26.32 24.19
C LEU A 975 6.26 -25.78 25.30
N VAL A 976 5.79 -25.79 26.55
CA VAL A 976 6.61 -25.38 27.69
C VAL A 976 6.90 -26.58 28.58
N ASN A 977 8.19 -26.88 28.76
CA ASN A 977 8.62 -27.95 29.65
C ASN A 977 8.37 -27.56 31.12
N LEU A 978 7.55 -28.34 31.82
CA LEU A 978 7.18 -28.15 33.22
C LEU A 978 7.99 -29.03 34.18
N ASP A 979 9.05 -29.68 33.72
CA ASP A 979 9.91 -30.53 34.54
C ASP A 979 10.61 -29.72 35.62
N GLY A 980 10.43 -30.14 36.87
CA GLY A 980 11.12 -29.57 38.03
C GLY A 980 10.74 -28.12 38.38
N VAL A 981 9.72 -27.52 37.74
CA VAL A 981 9.35 -26.12 38.00
C VAL A 981 8.52 -25.97 39.28
N PHE A 982 7.67 -26.95 39.59
CA PHE A 982 6.79 -26.91 40.76
C PHE A 982 7.54 -27.28 42.05
N MET A 983 7.27 -26.54 43.13
CA MET A 983 7.84 -26.88 44.45
C MET A 983 7.22 -28.17 45.01
N PRO A 984 7.99 -29.00 45.72
CA PRO A 984 7.46 -30.17 46.42
C PRO A 984 6.33 -29.78 47.38
N GLY A 985 5.18 -30.45 47.27
CA GLY A 985 4.02 -30.23 48.14
C GLY A 985 3.16 -29.00 47.82
N ALA A 986 3.61 -28.08 46.95
CA ALA A 986 2.81 -26.95 46.52
C ALA A 986 1.70 -27.35 45.52
N ALA A 987 0.67 -26.50 45.40
CA ALA A 987 -0.31 -26.62 44.32
C ALA A 987 0.37 -26.47 42.96
N ARG A 988 -0.06 -27.26 41.97
CA ARG A 988 0.46 -27.20 40.60
C ARG A 988 -0.21 -26.07 39.83
N LYS A 989 0.15 -24.85 40.25
CA LYS A 989 -0.27 -23.60 39.65
C LYS A 989 0.88 -22.90 38.95
N PHE A 990 0.60 -22.27 37.82
CA PHE A 990 1.53 -21.41 37.12
C PHE A 990 0.84 -20.14 36.61
N ARG A 991 1.61 -19.10 36.28
CA ARG A 991 1.17 -17.96 35.49
C ARG A 991 1.98 -17.88 34.20
N LEU A 992 1.30 -17.58 33.11
CA LEU A 992 1.94 -17.11 31.89
C LEU A 992 1.78 -15.59 31.85
N ARG A 993 2.88 -14.85 32.01
CA ARG A 993 2.89 -13.40 32.13
C ARG A 993 3.61 -12.75 30.94
N THR A 994 3.04 -11.68 30.41
CA THR A 994 3.57 -10.89 29.29
C THR A 994 2.85 -9.53 29.24
N ASN A 995 3.30 -8.63 28.37
CA ASN A 995 2.53 -7.46 27.93
C ASN A 995 2.22 -7.49 26.43
N LEU A 996 2.45 -8.61 25.75
CA LEU A 996 2.07 -8.81 24.35
C LEU A 996 0.60 -9.23 24.25
N GLU A 997 -0.06 -8.86 23.15
CA GLU A 997 -1.41 -9.34 22.84
C GLU A 997 -1.38 -10.80 22.35
N ILE A 998 -1.32 -11.75 23.31
CA ILE A 998 -1.38 -13.18 23.04
C ILE A 998 -2.76 -13.71 23.39
N TYR A 999 -3.44 -14.18 22.36
CA TYR A 999 -4.81 -14.67 22.41
C TYR A 999 -4.79 -16.20 22.53
N TRP A 1000 -5.06 -16.69 23.74
CA TRP A 1000 -5.11 -18.13 24.04
C TRP A 1000 -6.49 -18.70 23.73
N ASP A 1001 -6.52 -19.78 22.94
CA ASP A 1001 -7.73 -20.57 22.65
C ASP A 1001 -7.75 -21.83 23.55
N GLN A 1002 -6.60 -22.47 23.73
CA GLN A 1002 -6.52 -23.67 24.57
C GLN A 1002 -5.23 -23.74 25.38
N LEU A 1003 -5.36 -24.01 26.68
CA LEU A 1003 -4.26 -24.43 27.55
C LEU A 1003 -4.51 -25.85 28.06
N SER A 1004 -3.53 -26.73 27.87
CA SER A 1004 -3.63 -28.14 28.25
C SER A 1004 -2.28 -28.70 28.70
N TRP A 1005 -2.26 -29.83 29.40
CA TRP A 1005 -1.03 -30.49 29.80
C TRP A 1005 -0.96 -31.91 29.24
N ALA A 1006 0.26 -32.39 28.95
CA ALA A 1006 0.48 -33.72 28.41
C ALA A 1006 1.69 -34.38 29.06
N THR A 1007 1.60 -35.70 29.30
CA THR A 1007 2.73 -36.48 29.79
C THR A 1007 3.69 -36.76 28.63
N GLY A 1008 4.95 -36.34 28.75
CA GLY A 1008 5.98 -36.61 27.76
C GLY A 1008 6.37 -38.08 27.71
N LEU A 1009 6.49 -38.63 26.50
CA LEU A 1009 6.83 -40.02 26.24
C LEU A 1009 8.11 -40.12 25.40
N PRO A 1010 9.29 -39.69 25.91
CA PRO A 1010 10.52 -39.60 25.13
C PRO A 1010 11.08 -40.94 24.64
N LYS A 1011 10.55 -42.06 25.16
CA LYS A 1011 10.92 -43.42 24.74
C LYS A 1011 9.98 -44.01 23.68
N THR A 1012 9.00 -43.23 23.20
CA THR A 1012 8.08 -43.68 22.14
C THR A 1012 8.88 -43.89 20.86
N THR A 1013 8.69 -45.05 20.23
CA THR A 1013 9.26 -45.29 18.89
C THR A 1013 8.43 -44.53 17.87
N LEU A 1014 9.08 -43.66 17.09
CA LEU A 1014 8.48 -42.92 15.99
C LEU A 1014 9.14 -43.37 14.69
N ALA A 1015 8.36 -43.58 13.63
CA ALA A 1015 8.91 -43.77 12.30
C ALA A 1015 8.75 -42.45 11.52
N GLN A 1016 9.87 -41.78 11.29
CA GLN A 1016 9.93 -40.48 10.62
C GLN A 1016 10.48 -40.66 9.21
N GLN A 1017 9.72 -40.24 8.21
CA GLN A 1017 10.13 -40.27 6.82
C GLN A 1017 9.97 -38.88 6.22
N ARG A 1018 11.08 -38.29 5.77
CA ARG A 1018 11.08 -37.01 5.07
C ARG A 1018 10.80 -37.22 3.58
N LEU A 1019 9.86 -36.46 3.05
CA LEU A 1019 9.34 -36.55 1.69
C LEU A 1019 9.68 -35.25 0.96
N MET A 1020 10.36 -35.37 -0.18
CA MET A 1020 10.60 -34.25 -1.09
C MET A 1020 9.41 -34.09 -2.05
N PRO A 1021 9.11 -32.85 -2.49
CA PRO A 1021 8.04 -32.65 -3.46
C PRO A 1021 8.39 -33.29 -4.81
N GLN A 1022 7.47 -34.07 -5.38
CA GLN A 1022 7.56 -34.54 -6.77
C GLN A 1022 7.13 -33.46 -7.77
N VAL A 1023 6.29 -32.52 -7.34
CA VAL A 1023 5.93 -31.31 -8.08
C VAL A 1023 6.16 -30.11 -7.15
N ALA A 1024 6.88 -29.10 -7.64
CA ALA A 1024 6.94 -27.79 -7.03
C ALA A 1024 6.83 -26.76 -8.16
N ASN A 1025 5.64 -26.20 -8.34
CA ASN A 1025 5.34 -25.28 -9.44
C ASN A 1025 4.99 -23.90 -8.88
N LEU A 1026 5.78 -22.89 -9.23
CA LEU A 1026 5.52 -21.50 -8.88
C LEU A 1026 4.59 -20.86 -9.93
N ARG A 1027 3.56 -20.15 -9.50
CA ARG A 1027 2.64 -19.41 -10.36
C ARG A 1027 2.14 -18.14 -9.68
N TYR A 1028 1.68 -17.17 -10.46
CA TYR A 1028 0.88 -16.07 -9.93
C TYR A 1028 -0.54 -16.55 -9.66
N ARG A 1029 -1.09 -16.20 -8.50
CA ARG A 1029 -2.45 -16.57 -8.08
C ARG A 1029 -3.31 -15.34 -7.77
N GLY A 1030 -2.72 -14.29 -7.20
CA GLY A 1030 -3.44 -13.18 -6.60
C GLY A 1030 -3.68 -13.39 -5.10
N PHE A 1031 -4.60 -12.62 -4.54
CA PHE A 1031 -4.79 -12.39 -3.11
C PHE A 1031 -6.10 -12.99 -2.61
N THR A 1032 -6.01 -13.72 -1.51
CA THR A 1032 -7.15 -14.38 -0.85
C THR A 1032 -7.94 -13.39 0.01
N GLU A 1033 -9.25 -13.58 0.09
CA GLU A 1033 -10.05 -12.87 1.11
C GLU A 1033 -9.63 -13.31 2.52
N LEU A 1034 -9.51 -12.33 3.42
CA LEU A 1034 -9.22 -12.59 4.84
C LEU A 1034 -10.45 -12.29 5.67
N HIS A 1035 -10.77 -13.19 6.59
CA HIS A 1035 -11.89 -13.04 7.51
C HIS A 1035 -11.42 -13.15 8.96
N ALA A 1036 -11.80 -12.18 9.78
CA ALA A 1036 -11.74 -12.30 11.23
C ALA A 1036 -13.16 -12.49 11.79
N LYS A 1037 -13.36 -13.49 12.65
CA LYS A 1037 -14.67 -13.73 13.29
C LYS A 1037 -15.09 -12.61 14.24
N ASN A 1038 -14.11 -12.00 14.89
CA ASN A 1038 -14.22 -10.87 15.81
C ASN A 1038 -12.81 -10.29 16.02
N ARG A 1039 -12.69 -9.18 16.75
CA ARG A 1039 -11.41 -8.46 17.00
C ARG A 1039 -10.36 -9.29 17.76
N SER A 1040 -10.75 -10.36 18.45
CA SER A 1040 -9.86 -11.24 19.22
C SER A 1040 -9.45 -12.50 18.46
N ALA A 1041 -10.08 -12.74 17.31
CA ALA A 1041 -9.73 -13.82 16.39
C ALA A 1041 -8.73 -13.33 15.32
N PRO A 1042 -7.80 -14.18 14.86
CA PRO A 1042 -6.91 -13.80 13.78
C PRO A 1042 -7.70 -13.65 12.47
N GLU A 1043 -7.22 -12.78 11.58
CA GLU A 1043 -7.63 -12.79 10.18
C GLU A 1043 -7.12 -14.07 9.50
N LEU A 1044 -8.02 -14.87 8.93
CA LEU A 1044 -7.72 -16.15 8.30
C LEU A 1044 -8.23 -16.21 6.86
N PRO A 1045 -7.48 -16.87 5.94
CA PRO A 1045 -7.96 -17.16 4.60
C PRO A 1045 -8.87 -18.40 4.62
N GLU A 1046 -10.09 -18.26 5.13
CA GLU A 1046 -11.00 -19.39 5.36
C GLU A 1046 -11.36 -20.16 4.07
N SER A 1047 -11.37 -19.47 2.92
CA SER A 1047 -11.71 -20.02 1.62
C SER A 1047 -10.56 -19.85 0.63
N TYR A 1048 -9.92 -20.96 0.27
CA TYR A 1048 -8.81 -20.96 -0.68
C TYR A 1048 -9.21 -20.52 -2.10
N ASP A 1049 -10.46 -20.73 -2.51
CA ASP A 1049 -10.91 -20.43 -3.88
C ASP A 1049 -11.44 -18.98 -4.04
N GLU A 1050 -11.50 -18.20 -2.96
CA GLU A 1050 -11.98 -16.81 -2.97
C GLU A 1050 -10.82 -15.82 -3.17
N ILE A 1051 -10.54 -15.52 -4.44
CA ILE A 1051 -9.56 -14.50 -4.85
C ILE A 1051 -10.26 -13.14 -4.93
N VAL A 1052 -9.87 -12.22 -4.04
CA VAL A 1052 -10.40 -10.84 -4.03
C VAL A 1052 -9.66 -9.94 -4.99
N GLN A 1053 -8.36 -10.20 -5.23
CA GLN A 1053 -7.53 -9.35 -6.06
C GLN A 1053 -6.48 -10.11 -6.86
N THR A 1054 -6.22 -9.66 -8.09
CA THR A 1054 -5.22 -10.27 -8.99
C THR A 1054 -4.34 -9.22 -9.69
N SER A 1055 -4.43 -7.94 -9.32
CA SER A 1055 -3.47 -6.92 -9.72
C SER A 1055 -2.45 -6.71 -8.62
N GLN A 1056 -1.32 -6.07 -8.92
CA GLN A 1056 -0.34 -5.69 -7.90
C GLN A 1056 -1.02 -4.86 -6.80
N ARG A 1057 -1.06 -5.42 -5.58
CA ARG A 1057 -1.71 -4.80 -4.42
C ARG A 1057 -0.77 -3.87 -3.67
N TRP A 1058 0.52 -4.16 -3.66
CA TRP A 1058 1.50 -3.50 -2.80
C TRP A 1058 2.58 -2.77 -3.60
N ARG A 1059 3.33 -1.90 -2.93
CA ARG A 1059 4.62 -1.38 -3.43
C ARG A 1059 5.68 -2.47 -3.34
N ASP A 1060 5.58 -3.48 -4.20
CA ASP A 1060 6.43 -4.68 -4.11
C ASP A 1060 7.92 -4.33 -4.15
N LEU A 1061 8.71 -5.12 -3.43
CA LEU A 1061 10.16 -4.93 -3.31
C LEU A 1061 10.82 -5.03 -4.69
N ILE A 1062 11.62 -4.02 -5.05
CA ILE A 1062 12.25 -3.96 -6.36
C ILE A 1062 13.36 -5.02 -6.47
N GLY A 1063 13.31 -5.88 -7.49
CA GLY A 1063 14.36 -6.87 -7.75
C GLY A 1063 13.96 -8.00 -8.69
N TYR A 1064 14.84 -9.01 -8.81
CA TYR A 1064 14.57 -10.22 -9.59
C TYR A 1064 14.01 -11.32 -8.72
N TYR A 1065 12.83 -11.78 -9.12
CA TYR A 1065 12.11 -12.89 -8.55
C TYR A 1065 12.19 -14.12 -9.44
N THR A 1066 11.81 -15.26 -8.87
CA THR A 1066 11.83 -16.53 -9.58
C THR A 1066 10.74 -16.53 -10.67
N ARG A 1067 11.09 -17.08 -11.85
CA ARG A 1067 10.16 -17.32 -12.95
C ARG A 1067 9.09 -18.31 -12.52
N PHE A 1068 7.93 -18.22 -13.14
CA PHE A 1068 6.90 -19.25 -12.99
C PHE A 1068 7.33 -20.57 -13.64
N GLY A 1069 6.72 -21.66 -13.19
CA GLY A 1069 7.03 -23.02 -13.62
C GLY A 1069 7.69 -23.87 -12.55
N ASP A 1070 8.31 -24.97 -12.98
CA ASP A 1070 9.01 -25.90 -12.10
C ASP A 1070 10.23 -25.25 -11.43
N VAL A 1071 10.24 -25.34 -10.10
CA VAL A 1071 11.27 -24.79 -9.20
C VAL A 1071 11.88 -25.84 -8.25
N ARG A 1072 11.59 -27.13 -8.46
CA ARG A 1072 12.04 -28.22 -7.56
C ARG A 1072 13.54 -28.22 -7.30
N GLU A 1073 14.35 -27.85 -8.29
CA GLU A 1073 15.80 -27.83 -8.15
C GLU A 1073 16.28 -26.93 -6.99
N LEU A 1074 15.58 -25.80 -6.78
CA LEU A 1074 15.91 -24.78 -5.79
C LEU A 1074 15.43 -25.13 -4.36
N LEU A 1075 14.77 -26.28 -4.15
CA LEU A 1075 14.16 -26.63 -2.86
C LEU A 1075 14.72 -27.91 -2.24
N ASN A 1076 15.65 -28.59 -2.91
CA ASN A 1076 16.07 -29.96 -2.56
C ASN A 1076 17.09 -30.02 -1.43
N LYS A 1077 17.82 -28.94 -1.16
CA LYS A 1077 18.85 -28.83 -0.12
C LYS A 1077 19.07 -27.36 0.23
N VAL A 1078 19.58 -27.12 1.42
CA VAL A 1078 20.00 -25.79 1.88
C VAL A 1078 21.34 -25.45 1.22
N ASP A 1079 21.36 -24.56 0.23
CA ASP A 1079 22.59 -24.14 -0.47
C ASP A 1079 22.61 -22.69 -0.95
N ASP A 1080 21.80 -21.82 -0.35
CA ASP A 1080 21.67 -20.40 -0.68
C ASP A 1080 21.18 -20.14 -2.13
N ARG A 1081 20.30 -21.02 -2.63
CA ARG A 1081 19.62 -20.90 -3.93
C ARG A 1081 18.11 -20.92 -3.71
N TYR A 1082 17.46 -19.77 -3.93
CA TYR A 1082 16.10 -19.59 -3.43
C TYR A 1082 15.03 -19.69 -4.50
N VAL A 1083 13.87 -20.23 -4.15
CA VAL A 1083 12.61 -19.75 -4.71
C VAL A 1083 12.29 -18.41 -4.07
N ILE A 1084 12.30 -17.34 -4.87
CA ILE A 1084 11.97 -15.98 -4.44
C ILE A 1084 10.54 -15.68 -4.88
N MET A 1085 9.63 -15.66 -3.91
CA MET A 1085 8.20 -15.38 -4.10
C MET A 1085 7.90 -13.90 -3.84
N ASN A 1086 7.08 -13.31 -4.69
CA ASN A 1086 6.48 -11.99 -4.53
C ASN A 1086 5.06 -12.13 -3.95
N ALA A 1087 4.52 -11.02 -3.45
CA ALA A 1087 3.11 -10.92 -3.14
C ALA A 1087 2.22 -11.30 -4.35
N GLY A 1088 1.16 -12.06 -4.09
CA GLY A 1088 0.27 -12.69 -5.07
C GLY A 1088 0.76 -14.03 -5.62
N ASP A 1089 1.99 -14.47 -5.33
CA ASP A 1089 2.50 -15.76 -5.81
C ASP A 1089 1.99 -16.94 -4.98
N GLU A 1090 1.94 -18.10 -5.62
CA GLU A 1090 1.69 -19.40 -5.00
C GLU A 1090 2.68 -20.45 -5.49
N MET A 1091 3.14 -21.28 -4.55
CA MET A 1091 3.87 -22.51 -4.83
C MET A 1091 2.98 -23.74 -4.58
N VAL A 1092 2.72 -24.51 -5.64
CA VAL A 1092 1.95 -25.76 -5.59
C VAL A 1092 2.89 -26.95 -5.38
N LEU A 1093 2.63 -27.74 -4.32
CA LEU A 1093 3.51 -28.81 -3.86
C LEU A 1093 2.78 -30.15 -3.80
N HIS A 1094 3.27 -31.14 -4.53
CA HIS A 1094 2.76 -32.51 -4.44
C HIS A 1094 3.83 -33.44 -3.88
N PHE A 1095 3.55 -34.03 -2.72
CA PHE A 1095 4.44 -34.99 -2.06
C PHE A 1095 4.00 -36.43 -2.34
N PRO A 1096 4.95 -37.36 -2.47
CA PRO A 1096 4.61 -38.78 -2.62
C PRO A 1096 3.92 -39.31 -1.37
N VAL A 1097 2.94 -40.20 -1.55
CA VAL A 1097 2.28 -40.89 -0.44
C VAL A 1097 3.08 -42.16 -0.09
N PRO A 1098 3.72 -42.25 1.09
CA PRO A 1098 4.40 -43.46 1.51
C PRO A 1098 3.39 -44.54 1.92
N PRO A 1099 3.81 -45.81 2.07
CA PRO A 1099 2.94 -46.90 2.53
C PRO A 1099 2.17 -46.53 3.81
N PRO A 1100 0.96 -47.08 4.01
CA PRO A 1100 0.16 -46.78 5.21
C PRO A 1100 0.93 -47.18 6.49
N PRO A 1101 0.65 -46.52 7.62
CA PRO A 1101 1.25 -46.87 8.91
C PRO A 1101 0.97 -48.33 9.30
N PRO A 1102 1.84 -48.97 10.11
CA PRO A 1102 1.57 -50.29 10.67
C PRO A 1102 0.23 -50.35 11.41
N ALA A 1103 -0.36 -51.54 11.54
CA ALA A 1103 -1.58 -51.71 12.33
C ALA A 1103 -1.37 -51.23 13.79
N GLY A 1104 -2.32 -50.42 14.30
CA GLY A 1104 -2.20 -49.80 15.63
C GLY A 1104 -1.34 -48.52 15.66
N TRP A 1105 -0.94 -47.99 14.49
CA TRP A 1105 -0.25 -46.72 14.33
C TRP A 1105 -1.10 -45.73 13.52
N VAL A 1106 -0.78 -44.46 13.66
CA VAL A 1106 -1.39 -43.33 12.96
C VAL A 1106 -0.29 -42.41 12.42
N ARG A 1107 -0.61 -41.56 11.44
CA ARG A 1107 0.33 -40.65 10.79
C ARG A 1107 -0.10 -39.22 10.98
N ASP A 1108 0.72 -38.41 11.62
CA ASP A 1108 0.68 -36.95 11.56
C ASP A 1108 1.85 -36.46 10.68
N PHE A 1109 1.89 -35.16 10.38
CA PHE A 1109 2.91 -34.59 9.53
C PHE A 1109 3.57 -33.36 10.16
N VAL A 1110 4.80 -33.09 9.74
CA VAL A 1110 5.51 -31.84 10.01
C VAL A 1110 5.94 -31.24 8.67
N PHE A 1111 5.45 -30.04 8.37
CA PHE A 1111 5.92 -29.26 7.24
C PHE A 1111 7.19 -28.50 7.66
N ILE A 1112 8.23 -28.60 6.85
CA ILE A 1112 9.57 -28.10 7.18
C ILE A 1112 10.03 -27.19 6.05
N THR A 1113 10.35 -25.95 6.40
CA THR A 1113 10.88 -24.94 5.48
C THR A 1113 12.20 -24.42 6.01
N ASP A 1114 13.12 -24.09 5.11
CA ASP A 1114 14.25 -23.21 5.41
C ASP A 1114 14.18 -22.00 4.48
N GLY A 1115 14.25 -20.82 5.07
CA GLY A 1115 14.16 -19.59 4.31
C GLY A 1115 14.15 -18.34 5.16
N TRP A 1116 13.79 -17.23 4.49
CA TRP A 1116 13.68 -15.90 5.07
C TRP A 1116 12.45 -15.17 4.54
N THR A 1117 12.01 -14.17 5.31
CA THR A 1117 10.90 -13.30 4.93
C THR A 1117 11.35 -11.85 5.07
N LYS A 1118 11.05 -11.01 4.08
CA LYS A 1118 11.35 -9.58 4.11
C LYS A 1118 10.09 -8.79 3.80
N ASP A 1119 9.67 -7.94 4.73
CA ASP A 1119 8.48 -7.11 4.54
C ASP A 1119 8.81 -5.77 3.87
N GLY A 1120 7.76 -5.11 3.37
CA GLY A 1120 7.83 -3.81 2.72
C GLY A 1120 7.70 -2.60 3.66
N ASN A 1121 7.54 -2.80 4.99
CA ASN A 1121 7.36 -1.69 5.93
C ASN A 1121 8.53 -0.70 5.83
N MET A 1122 8.24 0.60 5.81
CA MET A 1122 9.26 1.64 5.59
C MET A 1122 10.39 1.65 6.64
N ASN A 1123 10.14 1.16 7.84
CA ASN A 1123 11.13 1.04 8.91
C ASN A 1123 11.84 -0.32 8.97
N THR A 1124 11.47 -1.26 8.11
CA THR A 1124 12.21 -2.51 7.89
C THR A 1124 13.46 -2.25 7.04
N GLY A 1125 14.59 -2.85 7.44
CA GLY A 1125 15.87 -2.68 6.77
C GLY A 1125 15.81 -3.01 5.28
N PHE A 1126 16.13 -2.01 4.45
CA PHE A 1126 16.22 -2.13 2.99
C PHE A 1126 14.91 -2.61 2.31
N SER A 1127 13.76 -2.27 2.86
CA SER A 1127 12.42 -2.73 2.40
C SER A 1127 11.95 -2.19 1.05
N LYS A 1128 12.71 -1.29 0.37
CA LYS A 1128 12.45 -0.91 -1.03
C LYS A 1128 12.87 -1.97 -2.05
N THR A 1129 13.73 -2.91 -1.67
CA THR A 1129 14.39 -3.81 -2.62
C THR A 1129 14.57 -5.21 -2.05
N LEU A 1130 14.66 -6.22 -2.93
CA LEU A 1130 15.07 -7.57 -2.53
C LEU A 1130 16.50 -7.59 -1.95
N LEU A 1131 17.36 -6.65 -2.34
CA LEU A 1131 18.74 -6.60 -1.87
C LEU A 1131 18.87 -6.03 -0.44
N PRO A 1132 19.93 -6.39 0.30
CA PRO A 1132 20.88 -7.46 0.02
C PRO A 1132 20.24 -8.85 0.13
N LEU A 1133 20.72 -9.82 -0.64
CA LEU A 1133 20.20 -11.19 -0.57
C LEU A 1133 20.60 -11.83 0.77
N PRO A 1134 19.69 -12.57 1.44
CA PRO A 1134 20.06 -13.31 2.64
C PRO A 1134 21.01 -14.45 2.29
N ALA A 1135 21.76 -14.95 3.27
CA ALA A 1135 22.50 -16.19 3.17
C ALA A 1135 22.79 -16.76 4.57
N HIS A 1136 23.02 -18.07 4.66
CA HIS A 1136 23.28 -18.74 5.94
C HIS A 1136 24.56 -18.27 6.64
N ASP A 1137 25.54 -17.76 5.89
CA ASP A 1137 26.78 -17.20 6.41
C ASP A 1137 26.69 -15.70 6.78
N ILE A 1138 25.52 -15.08 6.56
CA ILE A 1138 25.23 -13.68 6.85
C ILE A 1138 24.31 -13.61 8.08
N THR A 1139 24.88 -13.30 9.25
CA THR A 1139 24.16 -13.27 10.53
C THR A 1139 23.55 -11.91 10.88
N GLY A 1140 23.89 -10.85 10.14
CA GLY A 1140 23.37 -9.50 10.34
C GLY A 1140 22.87 -8.86 9.05
N TYR A 1141 21.87 -7.97 9.16
CA TYR A 1141 21.19 -7.37 8.01
C TYR A 1141 21.29 -5.83 8.02
N SER A 1142 22.50 -5.31 8.16
CA SER A 1142 22.79 -3.86 8.28
C SER A 1142 23.62 -3.27 7.15
N ARG A 1143 24.10 -4.10 6.21
CA ARG A 1143 24.89 -3.64 5.06
C ARG A 1143 23.96 -3.09 3.98
N PRO A 1144 24.12 -1.80 3.57
CA PRO A 1144 23.33 -1.24 2.48
C PRO A 1144 23.45 -2.05 1.19
N PRO A 1145 22.35 -2.21 0.43
CA PRO A 1145 22.38 -2.90 -0.85
C PRO A 1145 23.30 -2.18 -1.83
N GLY A 1146 24.03 -2.95 -2.63
CA GLY A 1146 24.84 -2.47 -3.75
C GLY A 1146 24.25 -2.93 -5.08
N ARG A 1147 25.09 -2.98 -6.11
CA ARG A 1147 24.71 -3.64 -7.37
C ARG A 1147 24.49 -5.14 -7.11
N LEU A 1148 23.55 -5.74 -7.83
CA LEU A 1148 23.30 -7.18 -7.76
C LEU A 1148 24.59 -8.00 -8.03
N GLU A 1149 25.42 -7.57 -8.99
CA GLU A 1149 26.65 -8.30 -9.34
C GLU A 1149 27.72 -8.27 -8.24
N ASP A 1150 27.57 -7.35 -7.29
CA ASP A 1150 28.43 -7.24 -6.11
C ASP A 1150 27.91 -8.04 -4.92
N ASP A 1151 26.68 -8.56 -5.00
CA ASP A 1151 26.06 -9.36 -3.95
C ASP A 1151 26.76 -10.73 -3.82
N PRO A 1152 27.13 -11.17 -2.61
CA PRO A 1152 27.80 -12.46 -2.39
C PRO A 1152 27.03 -13.67 -2.89
N VAL A 1153 25.69 -13.68 -2.81
CA VAL A 1153 24.87 -14.80 -3.27
C VAL A 1153 24.87 -14.86 -4.79
N TYR A 1154 24.68 -13.71 -5.45
CA TYR A 1154 24.77 -13.63 -6.91
C TYR A 1154 26.13 -14.13 -7.43
N ARG A 1155 27.23 -13.74 -6.79
CA ARG A 1155 28.58 -14.18 -7.18
C ARG A 1155 28.80 -15.68 -7.00
N ARG A 1156 28.13 -16.31 -6.02
CA ARG A 1156 28.15 -17.76 -5.82
C ARG A 1156 27.31 -18.50 -6.86
N HIS A 1157 26.16 -17.95 -7.24
CA HIS A 1157 25.16 -18.61 -8.09
C HIS A 1157 24.70 -17.74 -9.29
N PRO A 1158 25.60 -17.24 -10.16
CA PRO A 1158 25.21 -16.34 -11.26
C PRO A 1158 24.36 -17.03 -12.34
N GLN A 1159 24.32 -18.37 -12.36
CA GLN A 1159 23.46 -19.17 -13.23
C GLN A 1159 21.97 -19.03 -12.85
N ASP A 1160 21.66 -18.80 -11.59
CA ASP A 1160 20.27 -18.71 -11.14
C ASP A 1160 19.58 -17.48 -11.72
N TRP A 1161 20.28 -16.36 -11.93
CA TRP A 1161 19.74 -15.20 -12.63
C TRP A 1161 19.61 -15.37 -14.14
N GLN A 1162 20.16 -16.45 -14.72
CA GLN A 1162 19.91 -16.81 -16.12
C GLN A 1162 18.70 -17.73 -16.26
N GLN A 1163 18.49 -18.63 -15.30
CA GLN A 1163 17.56 -19.75 -15.42
C GLN A 1163 16.30 -19.59 -14.59
N TYR A 1164 16.40 -18.95 -13.43
CA TYR A 1164 15.36 -18.91 -12.39
C TYR A 1164 14.97 -17.48 -12.03
N GLN A 1165 15.89 -16.63 -11.58
CA GLN A 1165 15.64 -15.25 -11.15
C GLN A 1165 15.55 -14.27 -12.33
N THR A 1166 14.56 -14.48 -13.21
CA THR A 1166 14.43 -13.73 -14.47
C THR A 1166 13.22 -12.81 -14.49
N ARG A 1167 12.38 -12.82 -13.45
CA ARG A 1167 11.19 -11.97 -13.35
C ARG A 1167 11.53 -10.70 -12.57
N TYR A 1168 11.74 -9.59 -13.28
CA TYR A 1168 11.97 -8.30 -12.61
C TYR A 1168 10.62 -7.71 -12.15
N VAL A 1169 10.51 -7.39 -10.87
CA VAL A 1169 9.32 -6.79 -10.25
C VAL A 1169 9.66 -5.39 -9.76
N ALA A 1170 8.73 -4.46 -9.95
CA ALA A 1170 8.80 -3.06 -9.54
C ALA A 1170 7.39 -2.55 -9.22
N PRO A 1171 7.23 -1.46 -8.45
CA PRO A 1171 5.93 -0.92 -8.04
C PRO A 1171 5.23 -0.09 -9.14
N ARG A 1172 5.57 -0.26 -10.42
CA ARG A 1172 5.03 0.58 -11.52
C ARG A 1172 3.54 0.41 -11.72
N GLU A 1173 3.05 -0.83 -11.67
CA GLU A 1173 1.61 -1.09 -11.81
C GLU A 1173 0.87 -0.48 -10.63
N PHE A 1174 1.43 -0.63 -9.43
CA PHE A 1174 0.96 0.06 -8.25
C PHE A 1174 0.95 1.59 -8.43
N GLN A 1175 1.97 2.20 -8.99
CA GLN A 1175 2.07 3.65 -9.21
C GLN A 1175 1.05 4.18 -10.23
N HIS A 1176 0.62 3.35 -11.19
CA HIS A 1176 -0.25 3.78 -12.29
C HIS A 1176 -1.65 3.19 -12.29
N VAL A 1177 -2.03 2.43 -11.24
CA VAL A 1177 -3.32 1.72 -11.12
C VAL A 1177 -4.50 2.50 -11.71
N LEU A 1178 -4.80 3.72 -11.26
CA LEU A 1178 -6.01 4.43 -11.70
C LEU A 1178 -5.87 5.14 -13.06
N ARG A 1179 -4.69 5.11 -13.68
CA ARG A 1179 -4.32 5.93 -14.85
C ARG A 1179 -4.12 5.16 -16.14
N HIS A 1180 -4.15 3.82 -16.12
CA HIS A 1180 -4.08 3.00 -17.33
C HIS A 1180 -5.15 3.37 -18.38
N ALA A 1181 -6.29 3.93 -17.93
CA ALA A 1181 -7.37 4.36 -18.81
C ALA A 1181 -7.07 5.58 -19.70
N LEU A 1182 -6.08 6.40 -19.34
CA LEU A 1182 -5.79 7.70 -19.97
C LEU A 1182 -4.59 7.67 -20.92
N THR A 1183 -3.74 6.65 -20.82
CA THR A 1183 -2.49 6.52 -21.58
C THR A 1183 -2.64 5.69 -22.88
N GLY A 1184 -3.82 5.12 -23.12
CA GLY A 1184 -4.15 4.25 -24.26
C GLY A 1184 -4.61 4.93 -25.55
#